data_AF-A0ABD0KII9-F1
#
_entry.id   AF-A0ABD0KII9-F1
#
_cell.length_a   1.000
_cell.length_b   1.000
_cell.length_c   1.000
_cell.angle_alpha   90.00
_cell.angle_beta   90.00
_cell.angle_gamma   90.00
#
_symmetry.space_group_name_H-M   'P 1'
#
loop_
_entity.id
_entity.type
_entity.pdbx_description
1 polymer ?
#
loop_
_entity_poly.entity_id
_entity_poly.type
_entity_poly.pdbx_seq_one_letter_code
_entity_poly.pdbx_strand_id
1 'polypeptide(L)'
;MILQLREEFLLLFTDTANIPCMLKDLGDDNSVCVCNSTYCDTVPPLPKLPQGMVAVYTSSQAGDRLVLGNISFTNTSTGVIYELHRNKTRQSIIGFGGAFTDSAGINIASLPQAAQDKLIRSYFAPEGIEYNIGRVPMASCDFSTHQYSYDDVDGDLQLAHFALAPEDTKYKIPFIQKAKNVSQRGIKLFASPWSAPAWMKTNKNMTGNGTLIGQPGGPYYKAWANYFVRFLQEYQKHNVTFWGLTAQNEPTDGYIYKHYFQAMGFTPEQQRDFIKLDLGPALHNSSFGDVKLMILDDNRLLLPYWAEKVLSDPEAKKYVSGIGIHWYIDQFSPVIALDYTHEEYPDVFILATEATVKVVKIGVWAHAQSYANDILDDLNHWVTGWTDWNIALSTIGGPNWVHNLDNSPIFVNATSGEFYKQPMFYAMGHFSKFLPPGSIYLEMTASPAPAGVKAVAFRRPDAKIAAVFLNMDNSPVTVSVHDPDSGYINLLLPALSLKTLIWHSLSQFQLQHPITRTLECFVFARQLLRHPQDMHTVHVPYTSLLTLGKEIADYKLLPEWTLLNRFQLPRQYRPMHYFKAKREVTLAISCDNEPEGTKEVWTAVFLEFSLNSSMVYAAWQLVLVSCTLFIATETDGQSCVPRRFDSDSVVCVCNSTYCDDVPEVPSLTPGLAAIYTTSLAGDRYVLNTAKPAENTTLTFVLEVKRDKTRQSIIGFGGAFTDAAGINIASLPAEAQDKLIRAYFAPEGLEYNIGRIPIASCDFSTHPYSYDDTDGDLELAHFTLAPEDLKYKIPYLQQAMNLTGGKLRLFGSPWSAPAWMKTDKNMTGNGTLIGQPGGPYFKAWANYFVRFVQEYGKHNLTMWGLTTQNEPSDGEIYHFPFQAMGWTPELQRDFVKLDLGPALQKNKLQNIKLMIMDDQRLFLPYWPEVVLSDAAARQYVSGVAVHWYIDDFIPLNVLDFTHDKFPDIFIFGSEACNGDRPWQTEKVILGDWGRAEKYATDIINDLNHWVTGWTDWNIALDQQGGPNWVKNFVDSPIIVNAAKGEFYKQPMFYILGHFSKFLKPDSKYVGLSRSSTLVPDVLDVAFVRPDGTLVVVLLNTYQEAVKLSLYDPGVGYIDMNLPPKSIKTVLWRSK
;
A
#
# COMPACT_ATOMS: atom_id res chain seq x y z
N MET A 1 -12.39 44.62 -51.92
CA MET A 1 -13.15 45.43 -50.94
C MET A 1 -14.59 44.99 -50.73
N ILE A 2 -15.44 44.71 -51.75
CA ILE A 2 -16.83 44.27 -51.48
C ILE A 2 -16.95 42.81 -51.02
N LEU A 3 -15.99 41.93 -51.37
CA LEU A 3 -15.98 40.52 -50.92
C LEU A 3 -15.51 40.31 -49.46
N GLN A 4 -14.82 41.28 -48.86
CA GLN A 4 -14.22 41.12 -47.52
C GLN A 4 -15.17 41.55 -46.39
N LEU A 5 -16.19 42.36 -46.72
CA LEU A 5 -17.25 42.78 -45.79
C LEU A 5 -18.38 41.74 -45.65
N ARG A 6 -18.31 40.59 -46.34
CA ARG A 6 -19.36 39.56 -46.31
C ARG A 6 -19.10 38.42 -45.33
N GLU A 7 -17.84 38.20 -44.92
CA GLU A 7 -17.50 37.23 -43.87
C GLU A 7 -17.57 37.86 -42.47
N GLU A 8 -17.15 39.12 -42.30
CA GLU A 8 -17.28 39.85 -41.02
C GLU A 8 -18.75 40.09 -40.61
N PHE A 9 -19.69 40.04 -41.55
CA PHE A 9 -21.13 40.16 -41.29
C PHE A 9 -21.84 38.80 -41.03
N LEU A 10 -21.14 37.67 -41.14
CA LEU A 10 -21.69 36.33 -40.89
C LEU A 10 -21.16 35.67 -39.61
N LEU A 11 -20.21 36.31 -38.93
CA LEU A 11 -19.71 35.95 -37.59
C LEU A 11 -20.39 36.73 -36.44
N LEU A 12 -21.37 37.56 -36.76
CA LEU A 12 -22.28 38.18 -35.80
C LEU A 12 -23.61 37.40 -35.82
N PHE A 13 -23.99 36.84 -34.67
CA PHE A 13 -25.13 35.93 -34.45
C PHE A 13 -24.99 34.48 -34.95
N THR A 14 -24.11 33.73 -34.28
CA THR A 14 -24.56 32.45 -33.69
C THR A 14 -24.30 32.47 -32.19
N ASP A 15 -25.24 33.05 -31.43
CA ASP A 15 -25.47 32.51 -30.08
C ASP A 15 -25.81 31.03 -30.27
N THR A 16 -24.93 30.12 -29.84
CA THR A 16 -25.28 28.71 -29.70
C THR A 16 -26.33 28.63 -28.60
N ALA A 17 -27.60 28.70 -29.01
CA ALA A 17 -28.74 28.72 -28.10
C ALA A 17 -28.61 27.56 -27.12
N ASN A 18 -28.56 27.87 -25.83
CA ASN A 18 -28.46 26.89 -24.77
C ASN A 18 -29.68 25.96 -24.83
N ILE A 19 -29.49 24.72 -25.29
CA ILE A 19 -30.54 23.70 -25.34
C ILE A 19 -30.63 23.04 -23.97
N PRO A 20 -31.72 23.22 -23.20
CA PRO A 20 -31.85 22.65 -21.87
C PRO A 20 -32.03 21.13 -21.90
N CYS A 21 -31.82 20.47 -20.76
CA CYS A 21 -32.18 19.08 -20.57
C CYS A 21 -33.66 18.82 -20.88
N MET A 22 -33.95 17.90 -21.82
CA MET A 22 -35.28 17.28 -21.90
C MET A 22 -35.37 16.21 -20.80
N LEU A 23 -35.67 16.67 -19.59
CA LEU A 23 -35.69 15.83 -18.39
C LEU A 23 -36.84 14.82 -18.49
N LYS A 24 -36.49 13.53 -18.39
CA LYS A 24 -37.42 12.42 -18.28
C LYS A 24 -37.27 11.82 -16.88
N ASP A 25 -38.30 12.04 -16.08
CA ASP A 25 -38.51 11.35 -14.82
C ASP A 25 -38.84 9.87 -15.08
N LEU A 26 -38.26 8.99 -14.28
CA LEU A 26 -38.41 7.53 -14.34
C LEU A 26 -39.00 6.95 -13.04
N GLY A 27 -39.32 7.79 -12.04
CA GLY A 27 -39.74 7.39 -10.70
C GLY A 27 -38.57 7.10 -9.76
N ASP A 28 -38.85 7.00 -8.46
CA ASP A 28 -37.89 6.77 -7.38
C ASP A 28 -36.66 7.70 -7.42
N ASP A 29 -36.92 9.01 -7.63
CA ASP A 29 -35.94 10.09 -7.82
C ASP A 29 -34.95 9.90 -8.99
N ASN A 30 -35.23 9.00 -9.94
CA ASN A 30 -34.36 8.72 -11.08
C ASN A 30 -34.73 9.58 -12.29
N SER A 31 -33.77 10.33 -12.84
CA SER A 31 -34.03 11.22 -13.98
C SER A 31 -32.85 11.36 -14.96
N VAL A 32 -33.18 11.35 -16.25
CA VAL A 32 -32.21 11.44 -17.37
C VAL A 32 -32.56 12.57 -18.32
N CYS A 33 -31.59 13.03 -19.12
CA CYS A 33 -31.84 13.91 -20.25
C CYS A 33 -31.93 13.09 -21.55
N VAL A 34 -33.05 13.23 -22.26
CA VAL A 34 -33.30 12.47 -23.50
C VAL A 34 -32.74 13.21 -24.71
N CYS A 35 -31.98 12.49 -25.52
CA CYS A 35 -31.44 12.94 -26.80
C CYS A 35 -31.84 11.98 -27.93
N ASN A 36 -32.01 12.51 -29.14
CA ASN A 36 -32.36 11.76 -30.34
C ASN A 36 -31.82 12.49 -31.59
N SER A 37 -32.26 12.09 -32.79
CA SER A 37 -31.77 12.66 -34.06
C SER A 37 -32.04 14.17 -34.22
N THR A 38 -33.07 14.73 -33.59
CA THR A 38 -33.45 16.15 -33.72
C THR A 38 -33.02 16.97 -32.52
N TYR A 39 -33.07 16.41 -31.31
CA TYR A 39 -32.85 17.10 -30.05
C TYR A 39 -31.70 16.51 -29.23
N CYS A 40 -30.87 17.34 -28.61
CA CYS A 40 -30.03 16.96 -27.48
C CYS A 40 -29.62 18.21 -26.70
N ASP A 41 -29.48 18.11 -25.38
CA ASP A 41 -29.10 19.23 -24.51
C ASP A 41 -27.60 19.54 -24.58
N THR A 42 -27.28 20.83 -24.43
CA THR A 42 -25.93 21.40 -24.55
C THR A 42 -25.50 22.04 -23.23
N VAL A 43 -24.20 22.03 -22.94
CA VAL A 43 -23.64 22.74 -21.78
C VAL A 43 -23.45 24.22 -22.14
N PRO A 44 -23.92 25.18 -21.30
CA PRO A 44 -23.71 26.60 -21.57
C PRO A 44 -22.21 26.95 -21.66
N PRO A 45 -21.74 27.65 -22.70
CA PRO A 45 -20.35 28.08 -22.80
C PRO A 45 -19.99 29.01 -21.64
N LEU A 46 -18.70 29.05 -21.25
CA LEU A 46 -18.24 29.94 -20.18
C LEU A 46 -18.52 31.40 -20.57
N PRO A 47 -19.32 32.17 -19.80
CA PRO A 47 -19.66 33.53 -20.16
C PRO A 47 -18.44 34.45 -20.10
N LYS A 48 -18.50 35.57 -20.81
CA LYS A 48 -17.55 36.69 -20.63
C LYS A 48 -17.78 37.32 -19.26
N LEU A 49 -17.10 36.81 -18.25
CA LEU A 49 -17.23 37.25 -16.86
C LEU A 49 -16.66 38.67 -16.67
N PRO A 50 -17.43 39.61 -16.10
CA PRO A 50 -16.89 40.86 -15.56
C PRO A 50 -15.95 40.60 -14.37
N GLN A 51 -15.10 41.57 -14.05
CA GLN A 51 -14.31 41.54 -12.82
C GLN A 51 -15.25 41.58 -11.59
N GLY A 52 -14.97 40.75 -10.57
CA GLY A 52 -15.81 40.64 -9.38
C GLY A 52 -17.06 39.76 -9.53
N MET A 53 -17.25 39.09 -10.67
CA MET A 53 -18.33 38.12 -10.91
C MET A 53 -17.79 36.69 -10.99
N VAL A 54 -18.61 35.74 -10.54
CA VAL A 54 -18.33 34.30 -10.52
C VAL A 54 -19.45 33.59 -11.31
N ALA A 55 -19.09 32.78 -12.30
CA ALA A 55 -20.03 31.84 -12.93
C ALA A 55 -20.21 30.62 -12.02
N VAL A 56 -21.44 30.13 -11.91
CA VAL A 56 -21.82 28.98 -11.08
C VAL A 56 -22.61 28.01 -11.95
N TYR A 57 -22.06 26.84 -12.22
CA TYR A 57 -22.78 25.74 -12.87
C TYR A 57 -23.33 24.81 -11.80
N THR A 58 -24.61 24.44 -11.86
CA THR A 58 -25.26 23.58 -10.85
C THR A 58 -25.86 22.32 -11.48
N SER A 59 -25.66 21.16 -10.85
CA SER A 59 -26.44 19.94 -11.10
C SER A 59 -26.96 19.39 -9.77
N SER A 60 -28.12 18.73 -9.77
CA SER A 60 -28.77 18.25 -8.53
C SER A 60 -29.67 17.03 -8.78
N GLN A 61 -29.98 16.28 -7.72
CA GLN A 61 -31.02 15.25 -7.76
C GLN A 61 -32.37 15.83 -8.24
N ALA A 62 -32.70 17.05 -7.82
CA ALA A 62 -33.94 17.77 -8.17
C ALA A 62 -34.10 18.12 -9.67
N GLY A 63 -33.11 17.80 -10.51
CA GLY A 63 -33.21 17.93 -11.97
C GLY A 63 -32.32 19.01 -12.59
N ASP A 64 -31.51 19.73 -11.80
CA ASP A 64 -30.53 20.66 -12.37
C ASP A 64 -29.46 19.87 -13.15
N ARG A 65 -29.05 20.39 -14.32
CA ARG A 65 -28.10 19.76 -15.24
C ARG A 65 -27.19 20.83 -15.84
N LEU A 66 -26.07 21.10 -15.18
CA LEU A 66 -25.10 22.16 -15.53
C LEU A 66 -25.76 23.53 -15.78
N VAL A 67 -26.75 23.88 -14.96
CA VAL A 67 -27.48 25.16 -15.04
C VAL A 67 -26.54 26.30 -14.66
N LEU A 68 -26.36 27.25 -15.58
CA LEU A 68 -25.53 28.44 -15.37
C LEU A 68 -26.29 29.51 -14.58
N GLY A 69 -25.70 29.96 -13.48
CA GLY A 69 -26.05 31.15 -12.73
C GLY A 69 -24.83 32.00 -12.40
N ASN A 70 -25.05 33.17 -11.80
CA ASN A 70 -24.01 34.17 -11.54
C ASN A 70 -24.10 34.64 -10.08
N ILE A 71 -22.95 34.79 -9.40
CA ILE A 71 -22.84 35.46 -8.09
C ILE A 71 -21.69 36.47 -8.09
N SER A 72 -21.66 37.37 -7.11
CA SER A 72 -20.60 38.36 -6.92
C SER A 72 -19.81 38.11 -5.65
N PHE A 73 -18.60 38.63 -5.57
CA PHE A 73 -17.83 38.65 -4.31
C PHE A 73 -18.50 39.51 -3.23
N THR A 74 -18.26 39.15 -1.97
CA THR A 74 -18.72 39.84 -0.77
C THR A 74 -17.57 40.10 0.20
N ASN A 75 -17.74 41.10 1.08
CA ASN A 75 -16.77 41.40 2.15
C ASN A 75 -17.01 40.57 3.43
N THR A 76 -18.03 39.71 3.44
CA THR A 76 -18.45 38.90 4.59
C THR A 76 -18.78 37.48 4.16
N SER A 77 -18.40 36.50 4.98
CA SER A 77 -18.73 35.09 4.85
C SER A 77 -20.11 34.76 5.44
N THR A 78 -20.80 33.78 4.87
CA THR A 78 -22.03 33.20 5.42
C THR A 78 -21.95 31.67 5.40
N GLY A 79 -21.32 31.07 6.40
CA GLY A 79 -21.17 29.61 6.51
C GLY A 79 -19.75 29.19 6.89
N VAL A 80 -19.43 27.90 6.68
CA VAL A 80 -18.07 27.38 6.85
C VAL A 80 -17.16 27.92 5.75
N ILE A 81 -15.98 28.39 6.15
CA ILE A 81 -15.02 29.04 5.25
C ILE A 81 -14.05 27.99 4.66
N TYR A 82 -13.92 28.02 3.34
CA TYR A 82 -12.90 27.34 2.55
C TYR A 82 -11.85 28.37 2.13
N GLU A 83 -10.67 28.32 2.74
CA GLU A 83 -9.53 29.20 2.48
C GLU A 83 -8.76 28.72 1.24
N LEU A 84 -8.61 29.57 0.22
CA LEU A 84 -7.90 29.24 -1.02
C LEU A 84 -6.44 29.72 -1.03
N HIS A 85 -5.49 28.80 -1.08
CA HIS A 85 -4.06 29.09 -1.04
C HIS A 85 -3.44 29.14 -2.44
N ARG A 86 -3.57 30.29 -3.10
CA ARG A 86 -3.09 30.54 -4.49
C ARG A 86 -1.62 30.19 -4.75
N ASN A 87 -0.77 30.19 -3.71
CA ASN A 87 0.66 29.91 -3.80
C ASN A 87 1.04 28.45 -3.47
N LYS A 88 0.08 27.62 -3.04
CA LYS A 88 0.30 26.21 -2.73
C LYS A 88 -0.29 25.35 -3.85
N THR A 89 0.59 24.90 -4.74
CA THR A 89 0.21 24.15 -5.94
C THR A 89 0.64 22.69 -5.83
N ARG A 90 -0.21 21.77 -6.33
CA ARG A 90 0.13 20.35 -6.52
C ARG A 90 0.18 20.03 -8.03
N GLN A 91 -0.37 18.89 -8.44
CA GLN A 91 -0.33 18.34 -9.79
C GLN A 91 -1.02 19.22 -10.84
N SER A 92 -0.76 18.91 -12.13
CA SER A 92 -1.46 19.51 -13.26
C SER A 92 -2.31 18.49 -14.01
N ILE A 93 -3.49 18.91 -14.44
CA ILE A 93 -4.47 18.06 -15.12
C ILE A 93 -3.95 17.61 -16.49
N ILE A 94 -3.88 16.29 -16.69
CA ILE A 94 -3.67 15.63 -17.98
C ILE A 94 -4.96 15.66 -18.80
N GLY A 95 -6.12 15.37 -18.19
CA GLY A 95 -7.43 15.41 -18.85
C GLY A 95 -8.51 14.55 -18.17
N PHE A 96 -9.64 14.40 -18.86
CA PHE A 96 -10.77 13.55 -18.46
C PHE A 96 -11.38 12.88 -19.70
N GLY A 97 -11.89 11.66 -19.56
CA GLY A 97 -12.30 10.86 -20.71
C GLY A 97 -13.16 9.65 -20.39
N GLY A 98 -13.21 8.73 -21.36
CA GLY A 98 -13.76 7.38 -21.20
C GLY A 98 -13.22 6.40 -22.26
N ALA A 99 -13.65 5.14 -22.21
CA ALA A 99 -13.17 4.08 -23.11
C ALA A 99 -14.01 3.89 -24.39
N PHE A 100 -13.32 3.75 -25.52
CA PHE A 100 -13.86 3.31 -26.81
C PHE A 100 -13.83 1.78 -26.90
N THR A 101 -14.70 1.11 -26.14
CA THR A 101 -14.88 -0.34 -26.20
C THR A 101 -15.65 -0.78 -27.45
N ASP A 102 -15.61 -2.08 -27.78
CA ASP A 102 -16.43 -2.64 -28.86
C ASP A 102 -17.91 -2.41 -28.57
N SER A 103 -18.34 -2.65 -27.33
CA SER A 103 -19.72 -2.41 -26.88
C SER A 103 -20.14 -0.95 -27.00
N ALA A 104 -19.30 0.02 -26.66
CA ALA A 104 -19.60 1.43 -26.89
C ALA A 104 -19.74 1.73 -28.38
N GLY A 105 -18.83 1.22 -29.20
CA GLY A 105 -18.88 1.35 -30.65
C GLY A 105 -20.14 0.75 -31.29
N ILE A 106 -20.54 -0.45 -30.87
CA ILE A 106 -21.75 -1.15 -31.33
C ILE A 106 -23.00 -0.35 -30.95
N ASN A 107 -23.09 0.12 -29.71
CA ASN A 107 -24.24 0.90 -29.24
C ASN A 107 -24.37 2.22 -29.99
N ILE A 108 -23.28 2.98 -30.16
CA ILE A 108 -23.32 4.23 -30.94
C ILE A 108 -23.70 3.92 -32.40
N ALA A 109 -23.14 2.89 -33.02
CA ALA A 109 -23.47 2.50 -34.40
C ALA A 109 -24.94 2.06 -34.60
N SER A 110 -25.63 1.65 -33.54
CA SER A 110 -27.06 1.28 -33.59
C SER A 110 -28.01 2.47 -33.74
N LEU A 111 -27.54 3.69 -33.42
CA LEU A 111 -28.33 4.92 -33.55
C LEU A 111 -28.35 5.45 -35.00
N PRO A 112 -29.41 6.19 -35.40
CA PRO A 112 -29.39 6.97 -36.64
C PRO A 112 -28.23 7.98 -36.64
N GLN A 113 -27.61 8.20 -37.80
CA GLN A 113 -26.38 9.01 -37.95
C GLN A 113 -26.45 10.40 -37.26
N ALA A 114 -27.58 11.10 -37.33
CA ALA A 114 -27.76 12.39 -36.64
C ALA A 114 -27.75 12.29 -35.09
N ALA A 115 -28.25 11.18 -34.53
CA ALA A 115 -28.16 10.89 -33.10
C ALA A 115 -26.73 10.46 -32.70
N GLN A 116 -26.02 9.70 -33.55
CA GLN A 116 -24.59 9.39 -33.33
C GLN A 116 -23.77 10.67 -33.21
N ASP A 117 -23.97 11.63 -34.13
CA ASP A 117 -23.21 12.87 -34.13
C ASP A 117 -23.52 13.72 -32.90
N LYS A 118 -24.78 13.75 -32.42
CA LYS A 118 -25.15 14.42 -31.15
C LYS A 118 -24.54 13.72 -29.93
N LEU A 119 -24.46 12.39 -29.90
CA LEU A 119 -23.81 11.64 -28.81
C LEU A 119 -22.30 11.96 -28.76
N ILE A 120 -21.60 11.85 -29.89
CA ILE A 120 -20.15 12.18 -29.96
C ILE A 120 -19.91 13.66 -29.60
N ARG A 121 -20.76 14.59 -30.07
CA ARG A 121 -20.64 16.01 -29.70
C ARG A 121 -20.91 16.27 -28.21
N SER A 122 -21.82 15.50 -27.59
CA SER A 122 -22.09 15.61 -26.14
C SER A 122 -20.82 15.38 -25.32
N TYR A 123 -19.98 14.41 -25.69
CA TYR A 123 -18.70 14.20 -25.02
C TYR A 123 -17.62 15.18 -25.45
N PHE A 124 -17.35 15.29 -26.76
CA PHE A 124 -16.07 15.83 -27.25
C PHE A 124 -16.14 17.27 -27.80
N ALA A 125 -17.34 17.80 -28.11
CA ALA A 125 -17.47 19.13 -28.73
C ALA A 125 -17.55 20.26 -27.67
N PRO A 126 -17.31 21.54 -28.05
CA PRO A 126 -17.35 22.68 -27.14
C PRO A 126 -18.69 22.94 -26.46
N GLU A 127 -19.80 22.55 -27.10
CA GLU A 127 -21.15 22.56 -26.51
C GLU A 127 -21.49 21.33 -25.65
N GLY A 128 -20.57 20.35 -25.60
CA GLY A 128 -20.64 19.15 -24.78
C GLY A 128 -19.90 19.30 -23.45
N ILE A 129 -19.30 18.22 -22.94
CA ILE A 129 -18.45 18.24 -21.73
C ILE A 129 -16.94 18.34 -22.03
N GLU A 130 -16.54 18.40 -23.30
CA GLU A 130 -15.14 18.57 -23.76
C GLU A 130 -14.14 17.52 -23.20
N TYR A 131 -14.52 16.24 -23.24
CA TYR A 131 -13.62 15.11 -23.04
C TYR A 131 -12.38 15.20 -23.95
N ASN A 132 -11.24 14.77 -23.42
CA ASN A 132 -9.93 14.88 -24.07
C ASN A 132 -8.95 13.74 -23.73
N ILE A 133 -9.41 12.74 -22.97
CA ILE A 133 -8.77 11.43 -22.86
C ILE A 133 -9.67 10.39 -23.56
N GLY A 134 -9.06 9.37 -24.15
CA GLY A 134 -9.79 8.19 -24.64
C GLY A 134 -8.99 6.90 -24.41
N ARG A 135 -9.50 5.98 -23.60
CA ARG A 135 -8.95 4.63 -23.46
C ARG A 135 -9.38 3.79 -24.67
N VAL A 136 -8.51 2.93 -25.19
CA VAL A 136 -8.82 2.05 -26.33
C VAL A 136 -8.37 0.63 -25.98
N PRO A 137 -9.27 -0.36 -25.92
CA PRO A 137 -8.88 -1.75 -25.76
C PRO A 137 -7.99 -2.23 -26.91
N MET A 138 -6.91 -2.93 -26.58
CA MET A 138 -6.13 -3.69 -27.55
C MET A 138 -6.78 -5.07 -27.73
N ALA A 139 -7.46 -5.25 -28.87
CA ALA A 139 -8.36 -6.35 -29.17
C ALA A 139 -9.56 -6.43 -28.20
N SER A 140 -10.02 -7.63 -27.87
CA SER A 140 -11.27 -7.84 -27.13
C SER A 140 -11.13 -7.75 -25.61
N CYS A 141 -12.23 -7.34 -24.98
CA CYS A 141 -12.44 -7.36 -23.53
C CYS A 141 -13.76 -8.06 -23.16
N ASP A 142 -14.17 -8.00 -21.90
CA ASP A 142 -15.51 -8.44 -21.49
C ASP A 142 -16.61 -7.62 -22.20
N PHE A 143 -16.41 -6.31 -22.37
CA PHE A 143 -17.18 -5.40 -23.23
C PHE A 143 -16.88 -5.53 -24.74
N SER A 144 -16.78 -6.80 -25.17
CA SER A 144 -16.85 -7.26 -26.56
C SER A 144 -18.02 -8.25 -26.72
N THR A 145 -18.29 -8.68 -27.95
CA THR A 145 -19.32 -9.70 -28.24
C THR A 145 -18.77 -11.13 -28.22
N HIS A 146 -17.46 -11.28 -28.29
CA HIS A 146 -16.72 -12.54 -28.28
C HIS A 146 -15.23 -12.28 -27.96
N GLN A 147 -14.46 -13.34 -27.73
CA GLN A 147 -13.00 -13.27 -27.57
C GLN A 147 -12.31 -13.26 -28.95
N TYR A 148 -11.34 -12.36 -29.14
CA TYR A 148 -10.43 -12.32 -30.28
C TYR A 148 -9.13 -11.59 -29.88
N SER A 149 -8.00 -11.93 -30.48
CA SER A 149 -6.80 -11.09 -30.47
C SER A 149 -6.51 -10.55 -31.87
N TYR A 150 -5.43 -9.79 -32.04
CA TYR A 150 -4.95 -9.40 -33.37
C TYR A 150 -4.09 -10.47 -34.04
N ASP A 151 -3.71 -11.54 -33.34
CA ASP A 151 -2.85 -12.60 -33.89
C ASP A 151 -3.15 -13.96 -33.22
N ASP A 152 -4.28 -14.56 -33.61
CA ASP A 152 -4.74 -15.86 -33.07
C ASP A 152 -4.11 -17.09 -33.79
N VAL A 153 -3.03 -16.91 -34.57
CA VAL A 153 -2.32 -18.01 -35.24
C VAL A 153 -1.30 -18.64 -34.29
N ASP A 154 -1.56 -19.89 -33.89
CA ASP A 154 -0.74 -20.64 -32.90
C ASP A 154 0.76 -20.65 -33.27
N GLY A 155 1.58 -20.06 -32.39
CA GLY A 155 3.03 -20.04 -32.50
C GLY A 155 3.64 -18.94 -33.38
N ASP A 156 2.86 -17.93 -33.83
CA ASP A 156 3.39 -16.83 -34.66
C ASP A 156 4.23 -15.80 -33.87
N LEU A 157 5.40 -16.24 -33.38
CA LEU A 157 6.37 -15.39 -32.68
C LEU A 157 6.94 -14.23 -33.53
N GLN A 158 6.59 -14.15 -34.83
CA GLN A 158 7.01 -13.05 -35.72
C GLN A 158 5.88 -12.05 -36.01
N LEU A 159 4.66 -12.34 -35.55
CA LEU A 159 3.47 -11.53 -35.79
C LEU A 159 3.20 -11.34 -37.30
N ALA A 160 3.40 -12.40 -38.09
CA ALA A 160 3.21 -12.39 -39.54
C ALA A 160 1.72 -12.34 -39.95
N HIS A 161 0.82 -12.82 -39.09
CA HIS A 161 -0.63 -12.80 -39.29
C HIS A 161 -1.35 -11.70 -38.51
N PHE A 162 -0.60 -10.79 -37.85
CA PHE A 162 -1.18 -9.67 -37.09
C PHE A 162 -2.11 -8.81 -37.96
N ALA A 163 -3.38 -8.69 -37.55
CA ALA A 163 -4.38 -7.88 -38.21
C ALA A 163 -5.36 -7.25 -37.21
N LEU A 164 -5.78 -6.01 -37.47
CA LEU A 164 -6.89 -5.39 -36.73
C LEU A 164 -8.22 -6.09 -37.04
N ALA A 165 -9.08 -6.20 -36.03
CA ALA A 165 -10.37 -6.85 -36.17
C ALA A 165 -11.39 -5.95 -36.92
N PRO A 166 -12.50 -6.54 -37.39
CA PRO A 166 -13.65 -5.77 -37.87
C PRO A 166 -14.13 -4.74 -36.85
N GLU A 167 -14.06 -5.05 -35.56
CA GLU A 167 -14.44 -4.22 -34.43
C GLU A 167 -13.67 -2.88 -34.41
N ASP A 168 -12.35 -2.92 -34.59
CA ASP A 168 -11.51 -1.73 -34.64
C ASP A 168 -11.85 -0.85 -35.84
N THR A 169 -11.91 -1.48 -37.01
CA THR A 169 -12.03 -0.79 -38.29
C THR A 169 -13.45 -0.29 -38.58
N LYS A 170 -14.47 -0.96 -38.05
CA LYS A 170 -15.89 -0.61 -38.21
C LYS A 170 -16.43 0.30 -37.10
N TYR A 171 -15.92 0.17 -35.87
CA TYR A 171 -16.45 0.90 -34.72
C TYR A 171 -15.40 1.82 -34.08
N LYS A 172 -14.33 1.28 -33.48
CA LYS A 172 -13.42 2.07 -32.62
C LYS A 172 -12.74 3.20 -33.40
N ILE A 173 -12.07 2.89 -34.50
CA ILE A 173 -11.35 3.87 -35.33
C ILE A 173 -12.30 4.95 -35.89
N PRO A 174 -13.45 4.62 -36.52
CA PRO A 174 -14.40 5.64 -36.98
C PRO A 174 -14.94 6.57 -35.89
N PHE A 175 -15.28 6.05 -34.69
CA PHE A 175 -15.77 6.91 -33.61
C PHE A 175 -14.66 7.74 -32.96
N ILE A 176 -13.43 7.21 -32.84
CA ILE A 176 -12.24 7.98 -32.44
C ILE A 176 -11.98 9.12 -33.44
N GLN A 177 -12.08 8.88 -34.75
CA GLN A 177 -11.93 9.92 -35.78
C GLN A 177 -13.05 10.97 -35.68
N LYS A 178 -14.32 10.57 -35.52
CA LYS A 178 -15.44 11.50 -35.28
C LYS A 178 -15.19 12.36 -34.04
N ALA A 179 -14.72 11.77 -32.93
CA ALA A 179 -14.39 12.49 -31.69
C ALA A 179 -13.23 13.49 -31.88
N LYS A 180 -12.12 13.06 -32.51
CA LYS A 180 -10.97 13.92 -32.83
C LYS A 180 -11.38 15.12 -33.70
N ASN A 181 -12.31 14.94 -34.64
CA ASN A 181 -12.77 15.99 -35.55
C ASN A 181 -13.67 17.06 -34.89
N VAL A 182 -14.36 16.74 -33.77
CA VAL A 182 -15.20 17.71 -33.06
C VAL A 182 -14.53 18.34 -31.84
N SER A 183 -13.45 17.74 -31.32
CA SER A 183 -12.70 18.28 -30.19
C SER A 183 -11.83 19.48 -30.56
N GLN A 184 -12.01 20.60 -29.85
CA GLN A 184 -11.11 21.75 -29.92
C GLN A 184 -9.88 21.63 -29.02
N ARG A 185 -9.91 20.72 -28.04
CA ARG A 185 -8.81 20.51 -27.07
C ARG A 185 -7.80 19.43 -27.53
N GLY A 186 -8.10 18.74 -28.64
CA GLY A 186 -7.47 17.49 -29.00
C GLY A 186 -7.94 16.33 -28.11
N ILE A 187 -7.43 15.13 -28.37
CA ILE A 187 -7.68 13.93 -27.56
C ILE A 187 -6.37 13.17 -27.38
N LYS A 188 -5.99 12.92 -26.13
CA LYS A 188 -4.93 12.00 -25.74
C LYS A 188 -5.51 10.59 -25.67
N LEU A 189 -5.17 9.76 -26.65
CA LEU A 189 -5.55 8.36 -26.63
C LEU A 189 -4.52 7.55 -25.85
N PHE A 190 -4.96 6.62 -25.01
CA PHE A 190 -4.09 5.57 -24.48
C PHE A 190 -4.73 4.21 -24.71
N ALA A 191 -3.91 3.15 -24.75
CA ALA A 191 -4.40 1.80 -24.98
C ALA A 191 -3.94 0.83 -23.88
N SER A 192 -4.82 -0.11 -23.56
CA SER A 192 -4.62 -1.15 -22.55
C SER A 192 -4.94 -2.51 -23.18
N PRO A 193 -4.12 -3.56 -23.00
CA PRO A 193 -4.48 -4.93 -23.37
C PRO A 193 -5.05 -5.70 -22.18
N TRP A 194 -6.06 -6.55 -22.44
CA TRP A 194 -6.62 -7.44 -21.44
C TRP A 194 -5.94 -8.81 -21.45
N SER A 195 -5.58 -9.32 -22.62
CA SER A 195 -4.87 -10.59 -22.73
C SER A 195 -3.97 -10.65 -23.94
N ALA A 196 -2.90 -11.43 -23.84
CA ALA A 196 -2.17 -11.91 -25.01
C ALA A 196 -3.00 -12.96 -25.77
N PRO A 197 -2.69 -13.21 -27.06
CA PRO A 197 -3.23 -14.36 -27.77
C PRO A 197 -3.08 -15.64 -26.96
N ALA A 198 -4.09 -16.52 -27.00
CA ALA A 198 -4.15 -17.70 -26.13
C ALA A 198 -2.88 -18.57 -26.22
N TRP A 199 -2.27 -18.68 -27.41
CA TRP A 199 -1.05 -19.46 -27.64
C TRP A 199 0.21 -18.89 -26.97
N MET A 200 0.22 -17.61 -26.57
CA MET A 200 1.32 -17.00 -25.79
C MET A 200 1.20 -17.28 -24.29
N LYS A 201 0.07 -17.81 -23.80
CA LYS A 201 -0.24 -17.95 -22.37
C LYS A 201 -0.03 -19.37 -21.84
N THR A 202 0.41 -19.48 -20.60
CA THR A 202 0.69 -20.76 -19.90
C THR A 202 -0.52 -21.68 -19.80
N ASN A 203 -1.72 -21.11 -19.69
CA ASN A 203 -2.99 -21.84 -19.62
C ASN A 203 -3.68 -22.09 -20.98
N LYS A 204 -3.08 -21.60 -22.08
CA LYS A 204 -3.62 -21.66 -23.45
C LYS A 204 -5.04 -21.08 -23.62
N ASN A 205 -5.39 -20.07 -22.82
CA ASN A 205 -6.71 -19.44 -22.84
C ASN A 205 -6.59 -17.94 -22.53
N MET A 206 -7.39 -17.08 -23.18
CA MET A 206 -7.42 -15.64 -22.85
C MET A 206 -8.02 -15.38 -21.46
N THR A 207 -8.88 -16.28 -20.96
CA THR A 207 -9.47 -16.21 -19.61
C THR A 207 -8.76 -17.09 -18.58
N GLY A 208 -9.14 -16.95 -17.30
CA GLY A 208 -8.63 -17.72 -16.17
C GLY A 208 -7.18 -17.40 -15.77
N ASN A 209 -6.70 -18.05 -14.72
CA ASN A 209 -5.31 -17.92 -14.26
C ASN A 209 -4.35 -18.34 -15.38
N GLY A 210 -3.49 -17.40 -15.81
CA GLY A 210 -2.56 -17.58 -16.92
C GLY A 210 -1.67 -16.37 -17.16
N THR A 211 -0.37 -16.60 -17.15
CA THR A 211 0.71 -15.64 -17.46
C THR A 211 1.24 -15.89 -18.88
N LEU A 212 2.17 -15.06 -19.37
CA LEU A 212 2.96 -15.38 -20.56
C LEU A 212 3.85 -16.62 -20.32
N ILE A 213 4.16 -17.35 -21.40
CA ILE A 213 5.03 -18.54 -21.34
C ILE A 213 6.50 -18.13 -21.17
N GLY A 214 7.17 -18.74 -20.19
CA GLY A 214 8.59 -18.56 -19.91
C GLY A 214 8.86 -17.42 -18.94
N GLN A 215 9.84 -16.57 -19.26
CA GLN A 215 10.24 -15.43 -18.44
C GLN A 215 10.58 -14.19 -19.30
N PRO A 216 10.55 -12.98 -18.73
CA PRO A 216 11.02 -11.75 -19.38
C PRO A 216 12.40 -11.91 -20.05
N GLY A 217 12.58 -11.24 -21.19
CA GLY A 217 13.69 -11.46 -22.13
C GLY A 217 13.53 -12.69 -23.03
N GLY A 218 12.54 -13.56 -22.77
CA GLY A 218 12.23 -14.76 -23.55
C GLY A 218 11.47 -14.49 -24.86
N PRO A 219 11.28 -15.52 -25.71
CA PRO A 219 10.67 -15.34 -27.04
C PRO A 219 9.21 -14.87 -26.98
N TYR A 220 8.39 -15.38 -26.06
CA TYR A 220 6.99 -14.98 -25.92
C TYR A 220 6.84 -13.55 -25.39
N TYR A 221 7.66 -13.16 -24.40
CA TYR A 221 7.67 -11.78 -23.89
C TYR A 221 8.11 -10.77 -24.97
N LYS A 222 9.08 -11.14 -25.83
CA LYS A 222 9.46 -10.33 -27.00
C LYS A 222 8.39 -10.26 -28.07
N ALA A 223 7.72 -11.37 -28.36
CA ALA A 223 6.57 -11.37 -29.28
C ALA A 223 5.44 -10.46 -28.74
N TRP A 224 5.16 -10.53 -27.43
CA TRP A 224 4.19 -9.66 -26.78
C TRP A 224 4.60 -8.17 -26.81
N ALA A 225 5.85 -7.84 -26.51
CA ALA A 225 6.35 -6.46 -26.66
C ALA A 225 6.23 -5.94 -28.12
N ASN A 226 6.52 -6.79 -29.11
CA ASN A 226 6.32 -6.46 -30.52
C ASN A 226 4.84 -6.31 -30.90
N TYR A 227 3.91 -6.97 -30.20
CA TYR A 227 2.46 -6.86 -30.43
C TYR A 227 1.96 -5.45 -30.13
N PHE A 228 2.44 -4.79 -29.06
CA PHE A 228 2.20 -3.37 -28.82
C PHE A 228 2.71 -2.50 -29.97
N VAL A 229 3.94 -2.75 -30.45
CA VAL A 229 4.53 -1.98 -31.55
C VAL A 229 3.72 -2.18 -32.85
N ARG A 230 3.25 -3.40 -33.13
CA ARG A 230 2.36 -3.68 -34.29
C ARG A 230 1.02 -2.98 -34.17
N PHE A 231 0.37 -3.04 -33.01
CA PHE A 231 -0.87 -2.31 -32.74
C PHE A 231 -0.73 -0.80 -33.04
N LEU A 232 0.33 -0.16 -32.54
CA LEU A 232 0.61 1.25 -32.81
C LEU A 232 0.82 1.52 -34.31
N GLN A 233 1.55 0.65 -35.02
CA GLN A 233 1.77 0.76 -36.47
C GLN A 233 0.48 0.66 -37.27
N GLU A 234 -0.37 -0.33 -36.97
CA GLU A 234 -1.63 -0.52 -37.69
C GLU A 234 -2.59 0.65 -37.45
N TYR A 235 -2.78 1.09 -36.19
CA TYR A 235 -3.60 2.28 -35.90
C TYR A 235 -3.06 3.56 -36.56
N GLN A 236 -1.73 3.72 -36.67
CA GLN A 236 -1.13 4.85 -37.36
C GLN A 236 -1.49 4.89 -38.86
N LYS A 237 -1.65 3.74 -39.53
CA LYS A 237 -2.14 3.68 -40.93
C LYS A 237 -3.55 4.28 -41.09
N HIS A 238 -4.34 4.30 -40.01
CA HIS A 238 -5.66 4.91 -39.95
C HIS A 238 -5.66 6.35 -39.39
N ASN A 239 -4.50 7.02 -39.32
CA ASN A 239 -4.33 8.36 -38.73
C ASN A 239 -4.77 8.46 -37.26
N VAL A 240 -4.72 7.35 -36.53
CA VAL A 240 -4.93 7.29 -35.08
C VAL A 240 -3.58 7.05 -34.40
N THR A 241 -3.25 7.89 -33.43
CA THR A 241 -1.96 7.93 -32.75
C THR A 241 -2.18 8.00 -31.26
N PHE A 242 -1.36 7.29 -30.48
CA PHE A 242 -1.49 7.21 -29.04
C PHE A 242 -0.54 8.17 -28.32
N TRP A 243 -1.04 8.75 -27.24
CA TRP A 243 -0.27 9.51 -26.25
C TRP A 243 0.38 8.56 -25.24
N GLY A 244 -0.30 7.46 -24.88
CA GLY A 244 0.20 6.49 -23.91
C GLY A 244 -0.26 5.05 -24.12
N LEU A 245 0.22 4.17 -23.25
CA LEU A 245 -0.10 2.75 -23.14
C LEU A 245 -0.11 2.37 -21.65
N THR A 246 -0.83 1.33 -21.28
CA THR A 246 -0.63 0.62 -20.01
C THR A 246 0.08 -0.70 -20.28
N ALA A 247 0.82 -1.22 -19.29
CA ALA A 247 1.56 -2.46 -19.46
C ALA A 247 0.65 -3.70 -19.57
N GLN A 248 -0.49 -3.68 -18.89
CA GLN A 248 -1.53 -4.72 -18.84
C GLN A 248 -2.74 -4.16 -18.09
N ASN A 249 -3.97 -4.40 -18.54
CA ASN A 249 -5.18 -4.15 -17.76
C ASN A 249 -5.31 -5.20 -16.64
N GLU A 250 -5.49 -4.77 -15.39
CA GLU A 250 -5.76 -5.62 -14.22
C GLU A 250 -4.83 -6.85 -14.15
N PRO A 251 -3.50 -6.66 -14.10
CA PRO A 251 -2.51 -7.74 -14.02
C PRO A 251 -2.70 -8.71 -12.85
N THR A 252 -3.47 -8.35 -11.81
CA THR A 252 -3.79 -9.27 -10.71
C THR A 252 -4.86 -10.31 -11.09
N ASP A 253 -5.82 -9.96 -11.92
CA ASP A 253 -6.95 -10.84 -12.30
C ASP A 253 -6.48 -12.11 -13.02
N GLY A 254 -5.37 -12.02 -13.73
CA GLY A 254 -4.72 -13.16 -14.38
C GLY A 254 -4.12 -14.22 -13.44
N TYR A 255 -4.26 -14.07 -12.11
CA TYR A 255 -3.99 -15.11 -11.12
C TYR A 255 -5.24 -15.75 -10.52
N ILE A 256 -6.43 -15.18 -10.74
CA ILE A 256 -7.67 -15.71 -10.19
C ILE A 256 -8.05 -17.00 -10.96
N TYR A 257 -8.07 -18.13 -10.25
CA TYR A 257 -8.17 -19.48 -10.84
C TYR A 257 -9.34 -19.65 -11.83
N LYS A 258 -10.48 -18.99 -11.57
CA LYS A 258 -11.68 -18.99 -12.43
C LYS A 258 -12.07 -17.58 -12.89
N HIS A 259 -11.08 -16.72 -13.16
CA HIS A 259 -11.35 -15.43 -13.80
C HIS A 259 -12.08 -15.67 -15.15
N TYR A 260 -13.21 -15.01 -15.35
CA TYR A 260 -14.21 -15.44 -16.35
C TYR A 260 -14.12 -14.69 -17.69
N PHE A 261 -13.50 -13.51 -17.72
CA PHE A 261 -13.21 -12.76 -18.96
C PHE A 261 -11.70 -12.71 -19.28
N GLN A 262 -11.31 -11.91 -20.27
CA GLN A 262 -9.93 -11.79 -20.75
C GLN A 262 -9.05 -11.15 -19.68
N ALA A 263 -8.00 -11.86 -19.25
CA ALA A 263 -7.02 -11.38 -18.27
C ALA A 263 -5.62 -11.93 -18.58
N MET A 264 -4.57 -11.38 -17.97
CA MET A 264 -3.21 -11.92 -18.07
C MET A 264 -2.39 -11.54 -16.84
N GLY A 265 -1.78 -12.55 -16.19
CA GLY A 265 -1.12 -12.37 -14.91
C GLY A 265 0.27 -11.76 -15.04
N PHE A 266 0.56 -10.74 -14.22
CA PHE A 266 1.92 -10.27 -13.91
C PHE A 266 2.04 -9.99 -12.41
N THR A 267 3.07 -10.51 -11.75
CA THR A 267 3.51 -9.92 -10.46
C THR A 267 4.17 -8.57 -10.75
N PRO A 268 4.30 -7.65 -9.77
CA PRO A 268 5.01 -6.40 -10.03
C PRO A 268 6.47 -6.61 -10.48
N GLU A 269 7.18 -7.63 -10.00
CA GLU A 269 8.53 -7.98 -10.49
C GLU A 269 8.50 -8.46 -11.95
N GLN A 270 7.49 -9.24 -12.34
CA GLN A 270 7.35 -9.66 -13.73
C GLN A 270 6.97 -8.49 -14.64
N GLN A 271 6.13 -7.55 -14.16
CA GLN A 271 5.82 -6.31 -14.89
C GLN A 271 7.07 -5.44 -15.04
N ARG A 272 7.85 -5.24 -13.96
CA ARG A 272 9.15 -4.56 -13.96
C ARG A 272 10.09 -5.17 -15.01
N ASP A 273 10.29 -6.48 -14.96
CA ASP A 273 11.28 -7.15 -15.81
C ASP A 273 10.81 -7.21 -17.28
N PHE A 274 9.51 -7.36 -17.54
CA PHE A 274 8.94 -7.21 -18.89
C PHE A 274 9.17 -5.80 -19.46
N ILE A 275 8.95 -4.75 -18.67
CA ILE A 275 9.19 -3.36 -19.08
C ILE A 275 10.68 -3.12 -19.35
N LYS A 276 11.55 -3.59 -18.46
CA LYS A 276 13.01 -3.45 -18.51
C LYS A 276 13.65 -4.18 -19.69
N LEU A 277 13.23 -5.42 -19.95
CA LEU A 277 13.91 -6.33 -20.89
C LEU A 277 13.25 -6.39 -22.27
N ASP A 278 11.94 -6.12 -22.38
CA ASP A 278 11.18 -6.34 -23.61
C ASP A 278 10.39 -5.10 -24.06
N LEU A 279 9.39 -4.63 -23.30
CA LEU A 279 8.45 -3.60 -23.76
C LEU A 279 9.09 -2.21 -23.92
N GLY A 280 9.83 -1.74 -22.90
CA GLY A 280 10.56 -0.47 -22.96
C GLY A 280 11.57 -0.44 -24.12
N PRO A 281 12.46 -1.44 -24.24
CA PRO A 281 13.36 -1.58 -25.38
C PRO A 281 12.63 -1.67 -26.74
N ALA A 282 11.53 -2.40 -26.85
CA ALA A 282 10.78 -2.52 -28.11
C ALA A 282 10.16 -1.17 -28.54
N LEU A 283 9.58 -0.41 -27.61
CA LEU A 283 9.06 0.92 -27.87
C LEU A 283 10.19 1.89 -28.28
N HIS A 284 11.29 1.94 -27.53
CA HIS A 284 12.42 2.85 -27.83
C HIS A 284 13.21 2.52 -29.10
N ASN A 285 13.27 1.24 -29.51
CA ASN A 285 13.88 0.82 -30.78
C ASN A 285 12.94 1.04 -31.99
N SER A 286 11.70 1.45 -31.75
CA SER A 286 10.70 1.78 -32.77
C SER A 286 10.50 3.30 -32.89
N SER A 287 9.60 3.73 -33.78
CA SER A 287 9.16 5.12 -33.88
C SER A 287 8.29 5.62 -32.71
N PHE A 288 8.08 4.81 -31.67
CA PHE A 288 7.13 5.07 -30.59
C PHE A 288 7.77 5.29 -29.21
N GLY A 289 9.09 5.52 -29.13
CA GLY A 289 9.80 5.75 -27.86
C GLY A 289 9.32 6.96 -27.03
N ASP A 290 8.54 7.87 -27.61
CA ASP A 290 7.96 9.02 -26.89
C ASP A 290 6.60 8.70 -26.21
N VAL A 291 5.97 7.56 -26.55
CA VAL A 291 4.66 7.14 -26.03
C VAL A 291 4.77 6.84 -24.53
N LYS A 292 3.84 7.38 -23.73
CA LYS A 292 3.89 7.28 -22.27
C LYS A 292 3.43 5.91 -21.79
N LEU A 293 4.33 5.15 -21.17
CA LEU A 293 4.01 3.86 -20.58
C LEU A 293 3.57 4.03 -19.11
N MET A 294 2.43 3.43 -18.78
CA MET A 294 1.86 3.41 -17.43
C MET A 294 1.94 2.00 -16.85
N ILE A 295 2.34 1.92 -15.57
CA ILE A 295 2.36 0.67 -14.78
C ILE A 295 1.05 0.51 -14.01
N LEU A 296 0.89 -0.63 -13.34
CA LEU A 296 -0.32 -1.01 -12.60
C LEU A 296 -1.53 -1.18 -13.54
N ASP A 297 -2.34 -0.15 -13.75
CA ASP A 297 -3.64 -0.19 -14.49
C ASP A 297 -4.59 -1.24 -13.86
N ASP A 298 -4.69 -1.13 -12.53
CA ASP A 298 -5.39 -2.00 -11.59
C ASP A 298 -5.76 -1.15 -10.35
N ASN A 299 -6.43 -1.75 -9.37
CA ASN A 299 -7.02 -1.09 -8.21
C ASN A 299 -5.99 -0.41 -7.30
N ARG A 300 -6.33 0.77 -6.75
CA ARG A 300 -5.39 1.60 -5.97
C ARG A 300 -4.84 0.93 -4.70
N LEU A 301 -5.50 -0.11 -4.20
CA LEU A 301 -5.08 -0.98 -3.09
C LEU A 301 -3.64 -1.49 -3.24
N LEU A 302 -3.19 -1.71 -4.47
CA LEU A 302 -1.88 -2.25 -4.78
C LEU A 302 -0.75 -1.21 -4.64
N LEU A 303 -1.09 0.04 -4.26
CA LEU A 303 -0.15 1.12 -4.02
C LEU A 303 0.11 1.34 -2.51
N PRO A 304 1.33 1.76 -2.12
CA PRO A 304 2.49 2.05 -2.97
C PRO A 304 3.29 0.81 -3.42
N TYR A 305 2.96 -0.41 -2.94
CA TYR A 305 3.77 -1.62 -3.14
C TYR A 305 4.14 -1.90 -4.61
N TRP A 306 3.18 -1.85 -5.53
CA TRP A 306 3.43 -2.11 -6.95
C TRP A 306 4.34 -1.05 -7.58
N ALA A 307 4.18 0.21 -7.17
CA ALA A 307 5.06 1.30 -7.59
C ALA A 307 6.47 1.11 -7.04
N GLU A 308 6.63 0.73 -5.77
CA GLU A 308 7.92 0.41 -5.15
C GLU A 308 8.67 -0.67 -5.95
N LYS A 309 8.04 -1.82 -6.20
CA LYS A 309 8.68 -2.96 -6.87
C LYS A 309 9.06 -2.69 -8.33
N VAL A 310 8.34 -1.81 -9.03
CA VAL A 310 8.64 -1.46 -10.43
C VAL A 310 9.59 -0.26 -10.56
N LEU A 311 9.40 0.79 -9.75
CA LEU A 311 10.10 2.07 -9.91
C LEU A 311 11.41 2.16 -9.11
N SER A 312 11.64 1.29 -8.12
CA SER A 312 12.94 1.20 -7.44
C SER A 312 14.06 0.65 -8.34
N ASP A 313 13.72 -0.07 -9.42
CA ASP A 313 14.69 -0.51 -10.43
C ASP A 313 14.87 0.58 -11.51
N PRO A 314 16.03 1.27 -11.57
CA PRO A 314 16.25 2.37 -12.51
C PRO A 314 16.18 1.92 -13.99
N GLU A 315 16.43 0.63 -14.27
CA GLU A 315 16.37 0.10 -15.63
C GLU A 315 14.93 -0.18 -16.10
N ALA A 316 13.97 -0.32 -15.18
CA ALA A 316 12.54 -0.28 -15.49
C ALA A 316 12.01 1.16 -15.45
N LYS A 317 12.31 1.92 -14.37
CA LYS A 317 11.80 3.29 -14.15
C LYS A 317 12.05 4.22 -15.34
N LYS A 318 13.20 4.13 -16.02
CA LYS A 318 13.52 4.97 -17.20
C LYS A 318 12.52 4.87 -18.36
N TYR A 319 11.70 3.83 -18.43
CA TYR A 319 10.66 3.64 -19.43
C TYR A 319 9.25 4.03 -18.92
N VAL A 320 9.06 4.12 -17.59
CA VAL A 320 7.76 4.39 -16.98
C VAL A 320 7.52 5.90 -16.91
N SER A 321 6.34 6.34 -17.33
CA SER A 321 5.90 7.73 -17.27
C SER A 321 4.83 7.98 -16.21
N GLY A 322 4.02 6.96 -15.89
CA GLY A 322 2.90 7.10 -14.97
C GLY A 322 2.44 5.79 -14.35
N ILE A 323 1.41 5.88 -13.50
CA ILE A 323 0.73 4.79 -12.81
C ILE A 323 -0.76 4.91 -13.17
N GLY A 324 -1.35 3.84 -13.70
CA GLY A 324 -2.80 3.73 -13.90
C GLY A 324 -3.47 3.15 -12.64
N ILE A 325 -4.57 3.74 -12.19
CA ILE A 325 -5.39 3.23 -11.08
C ILE A 325 -6.85 3.00 -11.48
N HIS A 326 -7.45 1.95 -10.91
CA HIS A 326 -8.87 1.59 -11.00
C HIS A 326 -9.57 1.76 -9.62
N TRP A 327 -10.90 1.87 -9.64
CA TRP A 327 -11.75 2.28 -8.50
C TRP A 327 -12.45 1.13 -7.72
N TYR A 328 -12.47 -0.10 -8.26
CA TYR A 328 -13.53 -1.07 -7.93
C TYR A 328 -13.52 -1.64 -6.50
N ILE A 329 -12.41 -1.52 -5.77
CA ILE A 329 -12.26 -2.02 -4.39
C ILE A 329 -11.73 -0.95 -3.42
N ASP A 330 -11.92 0.32 -3.77
CA ASP A 330 -11.38 1.48 -3.07
C ASP A 330 -11.84 1.64 -1.61
N GLN A 331 -12.91 0.97 -1.20
CA GLN A 331 -13.31 0.85 0.21
C GLN A 331 -12.26 0.13 1.09
N PHE A 332 -11.39 -0.70 0.51
CA PHE A 332 -10.30 -1.37 1.23
C PHE A 332 -8.96 -0.65 1.12
N SER A 333 -8.90 0.49 0.43
CA SER A 333 -7.65 1.25 0.26
C SER A 333 -7.84 2.73 0.60
N PRO A 334 -7.19 3.25 1.65
CA PRO A 334 -7.32 4.65 2.01
C PRO A 334 -6.65 5.54 0.94
N VAL A 335 -7.34 6.60 0.49
CA VAL A 335 -6.92 7.47 -0.62
C VAL A 335 -5.51 8.08 -0.46
N ILE A 336 -5.07 8.27 0.79
CA ILE A 336 -3.72 8.73 1.17
C ILE A 336 -2.58 7.80 0.68
N ALA A 337 -2.86 6.56 0.27
CA ALA A 337 -1.90 5.72 -0.46
C ALA A 337 -1.37 6.39 -1.75
N LEU A 338 -2.16 7.26 -2.36
CA LEU A 338 -1.79 8.06 -3.54
C LEU A 338 -0.80 9.18 -3.17
N ASP A 339 -0.97 9.84 -2.02
CA ASP A 339 -0.03 10.84 -1.50
C ASP A 339 1.35 10.19 -1.27
N TYR A 340 1.43 9.05 -0.59
CA TYR A 340 2.72 8.36 -0.38
C TYR A 340 3.36 7.86 -1.68
N THR A 341 2.56 7.37 -2.62
CA THR A 341 3.06 6.95 -3.93
C THR A 341 3.69 8.14 -4.67
N HIS A 342 3.08 9.32 -4.57
CA HIS A 342 3.63 10.55 -5.14
C HIS A 342 4.85 11.08 -4.35
N GLU A 343 4.87 10.99 -3.03
CA GLU A 343 6.00 11.45 -2.20
C GLU A 343 7.29 10.67 -2.51
N GLU A 344 7.21 9.37 -2.73
CA GLU A 344 8.35 8.52 -3.11
C GLU A 344 8.70 8.65 -4.61
N TYR A 345 7.70 8.80 -5.50
CA TYR A 345 7.89 8.87 -6.95
C TYR A 345 7.30 10.16 -7.59
N PRO A 346 7.76 11.36 -7.19
CA PRO A 346 7.12 12.63 -7.59
C PRO A 346 7.32 12.99 -9.06
N ASP A 347 8.23 12.32 -9.76
CA ASP A 347 8.47 12.45 -11.20
C ASP A 347 7.52 11.58 -12.07
N VAL A 348 6.71 10.72 -11.44
CA VAL A 348 5.78 9.80 -12.10
C VAL A 348 4.34 10.26 -11.86
N PHE A 349 3.54 10.43 -12.91
CA PHE A 349 2.16 10.88 -12.76
C PHE A 349 1.22 9.73 -12.36
N ILE A 350 0.19 10.03 -11.56
CA ILE A 350 -0.91 9.09 -11.29
C ILE A 350 -2.12 9.49 -12.15
N LEU A 351 -2.79 8.54 -12.78
CA LEU A 351 -3.97 8.74 -13.62
C LEU A 351 -5.01 7.65 -13.30
N ALA A 352 -6.25 8.03 -12.98
CA ALA A 352 -7.33 7.06 -12.95
C ALA A 352 -7.69 6.67 -14.40
N THR A 353 -7.37 5.43 -14.75
CA THR A 353 -7.43 4.89 -16.11
C THR A 353 -8.75 4.20 -16.42
N GLU A 354 -9.52 3.83 -15.39
CA GLU A 354 -10.81 3.18 -15.51
C GLU A 354 -11.64 3.29 -14.22
N ALA A 355 -12.95 3.53 -14.35
CA ALA A 355 -13.91 3.40 -13.26
C ALA A 355 -15.35 3.28 -13.78
N THR A 356 -16.19 2.46 -13.12
CA THR A 356 -17.64 2.46 -13.30
C THR A 356 -18.42 1.89 -12.12
N VAL A 357 -19.71 2.23 -12.02
CA VAL A 357 -20.66 1.60 -11.12
C VAL A 357 -21.15 0.29 -11.72
N LYS A 358 -20.89 -0.84 -11.05
CA LYS A 358 -21.33 -2.20 -11.45
C LYS A 358 -22.86 -2.42 -11.42
N VAL A 359 -23.62 -1.52 -10.79
CA VAL A 359 -25.10 -1.62 -10.74
C VAL A 359 -25.73 -0.93 -11.95
N VAL A 360 -26.28 -1.72 -12.88
CA VAL A 360 -27.06 -1.23 -14.03
C VAL A 360 -28.39 -0.63 -13.56
N LYS A 361 -28.47 0.70 -13.48
CA LYS A 361 -29.73 1.42 -13.22
C LYS A 361 -29.73 2.79 -13.90
N ILE A 362 -30.86 3.17 -14.49
CA ILE A 362 -31.04 4.39 -15.28
C ILE A 362 -31.50 5.53 -14.36
N GLY A 363 -30.93 6.73 -14.52
CA GLY A 363 -31.35 7.97 -13.87
C GLY A 363 -30.85 8.21 -12.44
N VAL A 364 -30.05 7.31 -11.86
CA VAL A 364 -29.68 7.35 -10.44
C VAL A 364 -28.73 8.50 -10.11
N TRP A 365 -29.12 9.36 -9.15
CA TRP A 365 -28.26 10.45 -8.66
C TRP A 365 -27.08 9.95 -7.80
N ALA A 366 -27.29 8.93 -6.97
CA ALA A 366 -26.23 8.36 -6.11
C ALA A 366 -24.99 7.89 -6.88
N HIS A 367 -25.14 7.44 -8.14
CA HIS A 367 -24.00 7.07 -9.00
C HIS A 367 -23.19 8.31 -9.42
N ALA A 368 -23.86 9.44 -9.66
CA ALA A 368 -23.19 10.74 -9.89
C ALA A 368 -22.46 11.25 -8.63
N GLN A 369 -23.02 11.02 -7.44
CA GLN A 369 -22.33 11.30 -6.18
C GLN A 369 -21.08 10.43 -6.04
N SER A 370 -21.16 9.14 -6.38
CA SER A 370 -20.02 8.22 -6.30
C SER A 370 -18.88 8.67 -7.21
N TYR A 371 -19.17 8.93 -8.50
CA TYR A 371 -18.20 9.46 -9.45
C TYR A 371 -17.59 10.79 -8.96
N ALA A 372 -18.41 11.76 -8.54
CA ALA A 372 -17.88 13.05 -8.12
C ALA A 372 -17.15 13.01 -6.77
N ASN A 373 -17.54 12.11 -5.86
CA ASN A 373 -16.81 11.88 -4.61
C ASN A 373 -15.41 11.36 -4.93
N ASP A 374 -15.33 10.32 -5.76
CA ASP A 374 -14.09 9.66 -6.11
C ASP A 374 -13.14 10.62 -6.84
N ILE A 375 -13.63 11.32 -7.87
CA ILE A 375 -12.85 12.35 -8.58
C ILE A 375 -12.37 13.46 -7.62
N LEU A 376 -13.15 13.83 -6.60
CA LEU A 376 -12.72 14.82 -5.60
C LEU A 376 -11.67 14.26 -4.62
N ASP A 377 -11.75 12.99 -4.28
CA ASP A 377 -10.75 12.31 -3.45
C ASP A 377 -9.43 12.18 -4.23
N ASP A 378 -9.46 11.61 -5.44
CA ASP A 378 -8.33 11.49 -6.37
C ASP A 378 -7.64 12.82 -6.66
N LEU A 379 -8.39 13.85 -7.06
CA LEU A 379 -7.81 15.16 -7.42
C LEU A 379 -7.22 15.92 -6.22
N ASN A 380 -7.57 15.55 -4.98
CA ASN A 380 -6.89 16.07 -3.80
C ASN A 380 -5.57 15.33 -3.50
N HIS A 381 -5.41 14.09 -3.98
CA HIS A 381 -4.25 13.23 -3.72
C HIS A 381 -3.45 12.93 -5.00
N TRP A 382 -2.96 14.00 -5.64
CA TRP A 382 -2.03 14.00 -6.79
C TRP A 382 -2.49 13.36 -8.11
N VAL A 383 -3.69 12.77 -8.19
CA VAL A 383 -4.19 12.19 -9.44
C VAL A 383 -4.39 13.30 -10.48
N THR A 384 -3.92 13.04 -11.70
CA THR A 384 -3.81 14.04 -12.77
C THR A 384 -4.99 14.04 -13.74
N GLY A 385 -5.95 13.13 -13.59
CA GLY A 385 -7.08 12.98 -14.49
C GLY A 385 -7.85 11.70 -14.20
N TRP A 386 -9.04 11.58 -14.79
CA TRP A 386 -9.95 10.49 -14.48
C TRP A 386 -10.71 10.02 -15.73
N THR A 387 -10.82 8.71 -15.89
CA THR A 387 -11.30 8.06 -17.11
C THR A 387 -12.47 7.13 -16.78
N ASP A 388 -13.65 7.49 -17.25
CA ASP A 388 -14.86 6.66 -17.18
C ASP A 388 -14.69 5.35 -17.97
N TRP A 389 -15.53 4.35 -17.69
CA TRP A 389 -15.50 3.10 -18.43
C TRP A 389 -16.11 3.20 -19.83
N ASN A 390 -17.24 2.54 -20.07
CA ASN A 390 -17.87 2.53 -21.38
C ASN A 390 -18.55 3.89 -21.66
N ILE A 391 -18.11 4.64 -22.68
CA ILE A 391 -18.75 5.92 -23.08
C ILE A 391 -20.20 5.76 -23.59
N ALA A 392 -20.63 4.53 -23.88
CA ALA A 392 -22.01 4.22 -24.21
C ALA A 392 -22.28 2.74 -23.94
N LEU A 393 -23.44 2.43 -23.37
CA LEU A 393 -23.96 1.05 -23.27
C LEU A 393 -25.42 1.04 -23.70
N SER A 394 -25.98 -0.14 -23.95
CA SER A 394 -27.44 -0.32 -24.10
C SER A 394 -28.14 -0.15 -22.76
N THR A 395 -29.46 0.04 -22.74
CA THR A 395 -30.25 0.16 -21.50
C THR A 395 -30.21 -1.07 -20.57
N ILE A 396 -29.50 -2.14 -20.95
CA ILE A 396 -29.24 -3.32 -20.11
C ILE A 396 -27.77 -3.40 -19.62
N GLY A 397 -26.94 -2.39 -19.86
CA GLY A 397 -25.53 -2.38 -19.45
C GLY A 397 -24.59 -3.21 -20.35
N GLY A 398 -24.98 -3.47 -21.60
CA GLY A 398 -24.20 -4.31 -22.53
C GLY A 398 -24.11 -3.78 -23.97
N PRO A 399 -23.64 -4.57 -24.95
CA PRO A 399 -23.31 -6.00 -24.80
C PRO A 399 -22.08 -6.24 -23.91
N ASN A 400 -21.97 -7.46 -23.39
CA ASN A 400 -20.81 -7.97 -22.68
C ASN A 400 -20.89 -9.50 -22.79
N TRP A 401 -19.83 -10.17 -23.28
CA TRP A 401 -19.94 -11.58 -23.68
C TRP A 401 -19.99 -12.56 -22.48
N VAL A 402 -19.60 -12.12 -21.28
CA VAL A 402 -19.73 -12.88 -20.02
C VAL A 402 -20.90 -12.42 -19.15
N HIS A 403 -21.72 -11.47 -19.62
CA HIS A 403 -22.78 -10.82 -18.85
C HIS A 403 -22.29 -10.05 -17.60
N ASN A 404 -21.05 -9.54 -17.61
CA ASN A 404 -20.53 -8.58 -16.63
C ASN A 404 -21.05 -7.17 -16.97
N LEU A 405 -22.34 -6.92 -16.69
CA LEU A 405 -23.06 -5.73 -17.18
C LEU A 405 -22.83 -4.53 -16.26
N ASP A 406 -22.40 -3.41 -16.82
CA ASP A 406 -22.03 -2.20 -16.06
C ASP A 406 -22.96 -1.01 -16.36
N ASN A 407 -22.90 0.02 -15.51
CA ASN A 407 -23.47 1.32 -15.82
C ASN A 407 -22.55 2.11 -16.79
N SER A 408 -23.10 3.16 -17.38
CA SER A 408 -22.41 4.07 -18.30
C SER A 408 -23.02 5.47 -18.16
N PRO A 409 -22.28 6.58 -18.34
CA PRO A 409 -22.87 7.92 -18.34
C PRO A 409 -23.85 8.18 -19.49
N ILE A 410 -23.82 7.39 -20.56
CA ILE A 410 -24.86 7.38 -21.60
C ILE A 410 -25.40 5.96 -21.86
N PHE A 411 -26.73 5.84 -21.80
CA PHE A 411 -27.43 4.64 -22.27
C PHE A 411 -28.10 4.85 -23.63
N VAL A 412 -28.01 3.88 -24.53
CA VAL A 412 -28.59 3.89 -25.87
C VAL A 412 -29.84 3.02 -25.91
N ASN A 413 -30.94 3.58 -26.42
CA ASN A 413 -32.16 2.88 -26.77
C ASN A 413 -32.31 2.83 -28.31
N ALA A 414 -31.68 1.83 -28.92
CA ALA A 414 -31.69 1.65 -30.37
C ALA A 414 -33.12 1.58 -30.95
N THR A 415 -34.06 0.99 -30.22
CA THR A 415 -35.46 0.79 -30.65
C THR A 415 -36.22 2.10 -30.85
N SER A 416 -35.96 3.14 -30.02
CA SER A 416 -36.54 4.47 -30.21
C SER A 416 -35.63 5.43 -30.99
N GLY A 417 -34.38 5.06 -31.27
CA GLY A 417 -33.37 5.95 -31.84
C GLY A 417 -32.94 7.08 -30.88
N GLU A 418 -33.07 6.82 -29.58
CA GLU A 418 -32.78 7.76 -28.49
C GLU A 418 -31.54 7.31 -27.69
N PHE A 419 -30.92 8.26 -27.01
CA PHE A 419 -29.98 7.98 -25.93
C PHE A 419 -30.28 8.86 -24.71
N TYR A 420 -29.90 8.37 -23.54
CA TYR A 420 -30.19 8.95 -22.24
C TYR A 420 -28.89 9.35 -21.57
N LYS A 421 -28.70 10.65 -21.33
CA LYS A 421 -27.57 11.17 -20.55
C LYS A 421 -27.92 11.05 -19.06
N GLN A 422 -27.13 10.24 -18.37
CA GLN A 422 -27.30 9.88 -16.96
C GLN A 422 -26.77 11.01 -16.07
N PRO A 423 -27.17 11.10 -14.78
CA PRO A 423 -26.56 12.03 -13.84
C PRO A 423 -25.02 12.01 -13.83
N MET A 424 -24.42 10.82 -13.97
CA MET A 424 -22.95 10.62 -14.06
C MET A 424 -22.30 11.44 -15.19
N PHE A 425 -22.98 11.63 -16.32
CA PHE A 425 -22.47 12.44 -17.44
C PHE A 425 -22.28 13.90 -17.01
N TYR A 426 -23.22 14.43 -16.22
CA TYR A 426 -23.16 15.81 -15.73
C TYR A 426 -22.17 15.95 -14.58
N ALA A 427 -22.03 14.93 -13.72
CA ALA A 427 -20.96 14.86 -12.74
C ALA A 427 -19.57 14.91 -13.41
N MET A 428 -19.32 14.07 -14.41
CA MET A 428 -18.10 14.15 -15.24
C MET A 428 -17.95 15.53 -15.90
N GLY A 429 -19.05 16.14 -16.33
CA GLY A 429 -19.08 17.50 -16.88
C GLY A 429 -18.62 18.60 -15.92
N HIS A 430 -18.85 18.48 -14.61
CA HIS A 430 -18.38 19.43 -13.60
C HIS A 430 -16.85 19.52 -13.52
N PHE A 431 -16.14 18.46 -13.92
CA PHE A 431 -14.68 18.41 -13.98
C PHE A 431 -14.17 18.62 -15.41
N SER A 432 -14.51 17.71 -16.35
CA SER A 432 -14.02 17.72 -17.74
C SER A 432 -14.21 19.05 -18.47
N LYS A 433 -15.38 19.69 -18.35
CA LYS A 433 -15.66 20.97 -19.01
C LYS A 433 -14.84 22.11 -18.43
N PHE A 434 -14.61 22.11 -17.12
CA PHE A 434 -14.12 23.27 -16.37
C PHE A 434 -12.65 23.16 -15.91
N LEU A 435 -12.06 21.97 -15.98
CA LEU A 435 -10.66 21.66 -15.68
C LEU A 435 -9.93 21.20 -16.97
N PRO A 436 -9.66 22.11 -17.93
CA PRO A 436 -8.92 21.77 -19.15
C PRO A 436 -7.46 21.34 -18.82
N PRO A 437 -6.76 20.64 -19.75
CA PRO A 437 -5.39 20.21 -19.54
C PRO A 437 -4.47 21.39 -19.22
N GLY A 438 -3.51 21.18 -18.31
CA GLY A 438 -2.65 22.25 -17.81
C GLY A 438 -3.29 23.11 -16.72
N SER A 439 -4.51 22.80 -16.25
CA SER A 439 -5.02 23.35 -14.99
C SER A 439 -4.15 22.83 -13.84
N ILE A 440 -3.79 23.70 -12.89
CA ILE A 440 -2.85 23.39 -11.78
C ILE A 440 -3.63 23.44 -10.47
N TYR A 441 -3.52 22.39 -9.65
CA TYR A 441 -4.18 22.30 -8.35
C TYR A 441 -3.82 23.50 -7.45
N LEU A 442 -4.78 23.99 -6.67
CA LEU A 442 -4.60 24.98 -5.61
C LEU A 442 -5.11 24.37 -4.30
N GLU A 443 -4.28 24.39 -3.24
CA GLU A 443 -4.72 23.93 -1.92
C GLU A 443 -5.89 24.77 -1.42
N MET A 444 -6.95 24.10 -0.95
CA MET A 444 -8.13 24.72 -0.38
C MET A 444 -8.51 24.02 0.92
N THR A 445 -8.52 24.76 2.04
CA THR A 445 -8.64 24.20 3.40
C THR A 445 -9.86 24.73 4.13
N ALA A 446 -10.62 23.86 4.80
CA ALA A 446 -11.71 24.25 5.71
C ALA A 446 -11.51 23.59 7.09
N SER A 447 -11.84 24.31 8.18
CA SER A 447 -11.63 23.84 9.55
C SER A 447 -12.76 24.31 10.50
N PRO A 448 -13.62 23.41 10.99
CA PRO A 448 -13.82 22.04 10.51
C PRO A 448 -14.48 22.04 9.13
N ALA A 449 -14.10 21.10 8.26
CA ALA A 449 -14.86 20.84 7.03
C ALA A 449 -16.22 20.19 7.37
N PRO A 450 -17.32 20.51 6.67
CA PRO A 450 -18.59 19.79 6.83
C PRO A 450 -18.45 18.37 6.27
N ALA A 451 -18.78 17.34 7.05
CA ALA A 451 -18.54 15.95 6.67
C ALA A 451 -19.20 15.52 5.34
N GLY A 452 -20.38 16.08 5.01
CA GLY A 452 -21.09 15.82 3.76
C GLY A 452 -20.66 16.68 2.56
N VAL A 453 -19.68 17.58 2.71
CA VAL A 453 -19.22 18.48 1.64
C VAL A 453 -17.76 18.22 1.28
N LYS A 454 -17.50 17.90 0.01
CA LYS A 454 -16.16 17.79 -0.57
C LYS A 454 -15.93 18.86 -1.62
N ALA A 455 -14.68 19.29 -1.78
CA ALA A 455 -14.34 20.33 -2.74
C ALA A 455 -12.88 20.24 -3.24
N VAL A 456 -12.62 20.86 -4.39
CA VAL A 456 -11.28 21.00 -4.97
C VAL A 456 -11.17 22.31 -5.75
N ALA A 457 -9.96 22.87 -5.87
CA ALA A 457 -9.71 24.11 -6.61
C ALA A 457 -8.50 24.01 -7.54
N PHE A 458 -8.56 24.70 -8.68
CA PHE A 458 -7.54 24.70 -9.73
C PHE A 458 -7.40 26.07 -10.39
N ARG A 459 -6.17 26.48 -10.71
CA ARG A 459 -5.88 27.58 -11.63
C ARG A 459 -5.80 27.04 -13.06
N ARG A 460 -6.71 27.51 -13.91
CA ARG A 460 -6.80 27.12 -15.33
C ARG A 460 -5.72 27.81 -16.19
N PRO A 461 -5.40 27.29 -17.39
CA PRO A 461 -4.49 27.93 -18.35
C PRO A 461 -4.93 29.33 -18.80
N ASP A 462 -6.24 29.63 -18.79
CA ASP A 462 -6.82 30.92 -19.16
C ASP A 462 -6.90 31.92 -17.99
N ALA A 463 -5.98 31.77 -17.02
CA ALA A 463 -5.81 32.56 -15.79
C ALA A 463 -7.04 32.67 -14.88
N LYS A 464 -8.06 31.85 -15.10
CA LYS A 464 -9.23 31.75 -14.21
C LYS A 464 -9.00 30.71 -13.13
N ILE A 465 -9.71 30.84 -12.03
CA ILE A 465 -9.80 29.81 -10.99
C ILE A 465 -11.10 29.05 -11.22
N ALA A 466 -11.02 27.73 -11.07
CA ALA A 466 -12.14 26.81 -11.04
C ALA A 466 -12.19 26.16 -9.65
N ALA A 467 -13.36 26.05 -9.04
CA ALA A 467 -13.55 25.22 -7.86
C ALA A 467 -14.81 24.37 -8.00
N VAL A 468 -14.72 23.08 -7.67
CA VAL A 468 -15.85 22.14 -7.70
C VAL A 468 -16.22 21.79 -6.27
N PHE A 469 -17.53 21.78 -5.98
CA PHE A 469 -18.11 21.42 -4.69
C PHE A 469 -19.16 20.32 -4.90
N LEU A 470 -19.10 19.28 -4.08
CA LEU A 470 -20.11 18.24 -3.95
C LEU A 470 -20.76 18.37 -2.57
N ASN A 471 -22.09 18.44 -2.51
CA ASN A 471 -22.86 18.21 -1.29
C ASN A 471 -23.55 16.83 -1.39
N MET A 472 -23.19 15.94 -0.46
CA MET A 472 -23.77 14.61 -0.32
C MET A 472 -24.89 14.55 0.73
N ASP A 473 -25.12 15.63 1.47
CA ASP A 473 -26.19 15.69 2.46
C ASP A 473 -27.57 15.80 1.80
N ASN A 474 -28.56 15.17 2.43
CA ASN A 474 -29.99 15.31 2.10
C ASN A 474 -30.56 16.69 2.49
N SER A 475 -29.73 17.59 3.04
CA SER A 475 -30.06 18.96 3.39
C SER A 475 -29.15 19.95 2.64
N PRO A 476 -29.63 21.18 2.38
CA PRO A 476 -28.79 22.22 1.81
C PRO A 476 -27.74 22.70 2.83
N VAL A 477 -26.51 22.94 2.36
CA VAL A 477 -25.37 23.40 3.17
C VAL A 477 -24.91 24.76 2.65
N THR A 478 -24.65 25.73 3.54
CA THR A 478 -24.11 27.04 3.15
C THR A 478 -22.62 27.11 3.49
N VAL A 479 -21.79 27.42 2.50
CA VAL A 479 -20.33 27.55 2.60
C VAL A 479 -19.88 28.91 2.06
N SER A 480 -18.62 29.27 2.31
CA SER A 480 -18.02 30.49 1.80
C SER A 480 -16.60 30.20 1.32
N VAL A 481 -16.26 30.51 0.06
CA VAL A 481 -14.86 30.41 -0.40
C VAL A 481 -14.20 31.76 -0.18
N HIS A 482 -13.07 31.79 0.52
CA HIS A 482 -12.25 32.99 0.66
C HIS A 482 -11.14 32.97 -0.38
N ASP A 483 -11.18 33.93 -1.31
CA ASP A 483 -10.09 34.20 -2.25
C ASP A 483 -9.31 35.44 -1.75
N PRO A 484 -8.01 35.30 -1.40
CA PRO A 484 -7.26 36.38 -0.76
C PRO A 484 -7.07 37.62 -1.65
N ASP A 485 -7.27 37.52 -2.96
CA ASP A 485 -7.19 38.68 -3.87
C ASP A 485 -8.55 39.36 -4.07
N SER A 486 -9.67 38.68 -3.79
CA SER A 486 -11.02 39.07 -4.27
C SER A 486 -12.11 39.16 -3.19
N GLY A 487 -11.91 38.55 -2.01
CA GLY A 487 -12.90 38.46 -0.94
C GLY A 487 -13.64 37.13 -0.91
N TYR A 488 -14.88 37.14 -0.41
CA TYR A 488 -15.67 35.93 -0.18
C TYR A 488 -16.64 35.61 -1.33
N ILE A 489 -16.82 34.32 -1.61
CA ILE A 489 -17.86 33.77 -2.48
C ILE A 489 -18.82 32.98 -1.60
N ASN A 490 -19.95 33.58 -1.24
CA ASN A 490 -20.99 32.92 -0.44
C ASN A 490 -21.82 31.98 -1.31
N LEU A 491 -21.89 30.70 -0.95
CA LEU A 491 -22.50 29.65 -1.76
C LEU A 491 -23.48 28.81 -0.95
N LEU A 492 -24.74 28.78 -1.41
CA LEU A 492 -25.70 27.76 -1.02
C LEU A 492 -25.52 26.53 -1.92
N LEU A 493 -25.16 25.40 -1.33
CA LEU A 493 -25.20 24.08 -1.95
C LEU A 493 -26.57 23.45 -1.65
N PRO A 494 -27.45 23.22 -2.64
CA PRO A 494 -28.65 22.41 -2.44
C PRO A 494 -28.32 21.02 -1.89
N ALA A 495 -29.30 20.37 -1.28
CA ALA A 495 -29.21 18.94 -0.97
C ALA A 495 -28.82 18.15 -2.23
N LEU A 496 -27.96 17.14 -2.07
CA LEU A 496 -27.59 16.20 -3.13
C LEU A 496 -27.25 16.92 -4.46
N SER A 497 -26.19 17.73 -4.45
CA SER A 497 -25.86 18.62 -5.58
C SER A 497 -24.36 18.80 -5.84
N LEU A 498 -24.06 19.20 -7.07
CA LEU A 498 -22.74 19.57 -7.54
C LEU A 498 -22.75 21.01 -8.02
N LYS A 499 -21.69 21.76 -7.69
CA LYS A 499 -21.46 23.11 -8.20
C LYS A 499 -20.04 23.33 -8.68
N THR A 500 -19.89 23.95 -9.85
CA THR A 500 -18.59 24.45 -10.33
C THR A 500 -18.60 25.96 -10.40
N LEU A 501 -17.69 26.59 -9.66
CA LEU A 501 -17.43 28.02 -9.61
C LEU A 501 -16.31 28.36 -10.62
N ILE A 502 -16.45 29.44 -11.38
CA ILE A 502 -15.39 29.97 -12.26
C ILE A 502 -15.28 31.49 -12.13
N TRP A 503 -14.08 32.02 -11.87
CA TRP A 503 -13.81 33.46 -11.75
C TRP A 503 -12.38 33.85 -12.17
N HIS A 504 -12.10 35.15 -12.28
CA HIS A 504 -10.77 35.66 -12.70
C HIS A 504 -9.76 35.67 -11.55
N SER A 505 -8.50 35.35 -11.85
CA SER A 505 -7.38 35.73 -10.99
C SER A 505 -7.06 37.22 -11.19
N LEU A 506 -7.01 38.01 -10.11
CA LEU A 506 -6.82 39.47 -10.19
C LEU A 506 -5.34 39.92 -10.30
N SER A 507 -4.38 39.00 -10.22
CA SER A 507 -2.95 39.29 -9.99
C SER A 507 -2.12 39.68 -11.23
N GLN A 508 -2.73 40.04 -12.37
CA GLN A 508 -2.00 40.38 -13.62
C GLN A 508 -2.31 41.75 -14.24
N PHE A 509 -3.04 42.65 -13.58
CA PHE A 509 -3.31 44.01 -14.10
C PHE A 509 -2.76 45.15 -13.22
N GLN A 510 -1.45 45.10 -12.95
CA GLN A 510 -0.67 46.32 -12.72
C GLN A 510 0.57 46.33 -13.63
N LEU A 511 0.84 47.49 -14.24
CA LEU A 511 1.97 47.79 -15.14
C LEU A 511 1.95 47.17 -16.56
N GLN A 512 0.93 47.51 -17.37
CA GLN A 512 1.14 47.73 -18.81
C GLN A 512 0.47 49.02 -19.30
N HIS A 513 1.20 50.14 -19.18
CA HIS A 513 1.03 51.24 -20.14
C HIS A 513 1.81 50.91 -21.42
N PRO A 514 1.35 51.35 -22.61
CA PRO A 514 1.89 50.86 -23.88
C PRO A 514 3.18 51.59 -24.27
N ILE A 515 4.32 50.97 -24.07
CA ILE A 515 5.58 51.34 -24.73
C ILE A 515 6.15 50.11 -25.44
N THR A 516 6.57 50.32 -26.70
CA THR A 516 7.30 49.39 -27.58
C THR A 516 6.63 48.04 -27.91
N ARG A 517 5.65 48.08 -28.82
CA ARG A 517 5.53 47.06 -29.88
C ARG A 517 6.69 47.24 -30.86
N THR A 518 7.84 46.60 -30.64
CA THR A 518 8.85 46.39 -31.70
C THR A 518 9.80 45.25 -31.31
N LEU A 519 10.09 44.37 -32.27
CA LEU A 519 11.01 43.22 -32.18
C LEU A 519 10.68 42.14 -31.13
N GLU A 520 9.90 41.14 -31.54
CA GLU A 520 10.29 39.72 -31.40
C GLU A 520 9.85 38.93 -32.66
N CYS A 521 10.49 39.22 -33.77
CA CYS A 521 10.84 38.17 -34.74
C CYS A 521 12.28 37.73 -34.41
N PHE A 522 12.59 36.45 -34.65
CA PHE A 522 13.87 35.78 -34.38
C PHE A 522 14.17 35.35 -32.93
N VAL A 523 13.61 34.20 -32.53
CA VAL A 523 14.45 33.11 -32.00
C VAL A 523 14.05 31.78 -32.68
N PHE A 524 14.50 31.62 -33.92
CA PHE A 524 14.68 30.32 -34.55
C PHE A 524 16.15 30.22 -34.99
N ALA A 525 16.69 29.00 -35.05
CA ALA A 525 18.11 28.69 -35.35
C ALA A 525 19.15 29.12 -34.30
N ARG A 526 19.31 28.29 -33.26
CA ARG A 526 20.60 28.11 -32.57
C ARG A 526 21.34 26.89 -33.14
N GLN A 527 21.80 26.99 -34.38
CA GLN A 527 22.77 26.05 -34.98
C GLN A 527 23.54 26.74 -36.11
N LEU A 528 24.71 27.32 -35.78
CA LEU A 528 25.90 27.49 -36.63
C LEU A 528 26.96 28.37 -35.93
N LEU A 529 28.25 28.11 -36.22
CA LEU A 529 29.47 28.83 -35.76
C LEU A 529 29.79 28.65 -34.25
N ARG A 530 30.91 28.07 -33.78
CA ARG A 530 32.33 27.99 -34.20
C ARG A 530 33.08 29.33 -34.27
N HIS A 531 33.65 29.71 -33.11
CA HIS A 531 34.91 30.46 -32.89
C HIS A 531 35.09 31.87 -33.54
N PRO A 532 36.05 32.68 -33.05
CA PRO A 532 35.89 34.13 -32.98
C PRO A 532 36.80 34.90 -33.94
N GLN A 533 36.53 36.20 -34.11
CA GLN A 533 37.48 37.28 -33.78
C GLN A 533 36.89 38.66 -34.11
N ASP A 534 37.11 39.59 -33.17
CA ASP A 534 37.57 40.98 -33.38
C ASP A 534 36.67 41.99 -34.14
N MET A 535 36.61 43.28 -33.77
CA MET A 535 37.26 44.04 -32.69
C MET A 535 36.50 45.38 -32.44
N HIS A 536 37.06 46.22 -31.54
CA HIS A 536 36.92 47.69 -31.47
C HIS A 536 35.79 48.34 -30.61
N THR A 537 36.17 48.58 -29.34
CA THR A 537 36.22 49.92 -28.70
C THR A 537 35.36 51.09 -29.23
N VAL A 538 34.47 51.61 -28.37
CA VAL A 538 34.16 53.05 -28.25
C VAL A 538 34.01 53.42 -26.75
N HIS A 539 34.36 54.66 -26.40
CA HIS A 539 34.19 55.33 -25.08
C HIS A 539 32.73 55.33 -24.57
N VAL A 540 32.38 55.54 -23.29
CA VAL A 540 32.51 56.78 -22.47
C VAL A 540 32.61 56.50 -20.93
N PRO A 541 33.30 57.34 -20.11
CA PRO A 541 33.37 57.19 -18.64
C PRO A 541 32.50 58.15 -17.78
N TYR A 542 32.17 57.69 -16.55
CA TYR A 542 31.73 58.41 -15.32
C TYR A 542 30.40 59.20 -15.33
N THR A 543 29.50 59.02 -14.34
CA THR A 543 29.77 59.06 -12.88
C THR A 543 29.29 57.89 -11.99
N SER A 544 30.13 57.63 -10.97
CA SER A 544 29.97 57.05 -9.61
C SER A 544 28.79 57.60 -8.75
N LEU A 545 28.46 57.19 -7.50
CA LEU A 545 28.84 56.18 -6.46
C LEU A 545 27.64 56.11 -5.44
N LEU A 546 27.45 55.12 -4.55
CA LEU A 546 28.09 54.98 -3.22
C LEU A 546 27.72 53.65 -2.51
N THR A 547 28.48 53.29 -1.48
CA THR A 547 28.32 52.10 -0.60
C THR A 547 28.29 52.56 0.89
N LEU A 548 28.05 51.66 1.84
CA LEU A 548 27.85 51.87 3.31
C LEU A 548 26.48 52.48 3.69
N GLY A 549 25.91 52.20 4.86
CA GLY A 549 26.32 51.24 5.91
C GLY A 549 25.99 51.69 7.33
N LYS A 550 25.01 51.02 7.96
CA LYS A 550 24.70 50.92 9.41
C LYS A 550 24.26 52.17 10.23
N GLU A 551 23.09 51.98 10.87
CA GLU A 551 22.77 52.26 12.29
C GLU A 551 22.73 53.72 12.82
N ILE A 552 21.52 54.30 12.99
CA ILE A 552 20.81 54.44 14.30
C ILE A 552 19.52 55.30 14.21
N ALA A 553 18.41 54.69 14.66
CA ALA A 553 17.17 55.20 15.27
C ALA A 553 16.53 56.57 14.87
N ASP A 554 15.25 56.49 14.47
CA ASP A 554 14.10 57.24 15.01
C ASP A 554 14.09 58.80 14.97
N TYR A 555 13.17 59.52 14.30
CA TYR A 555 11.86 59.24 13.65
C TYR A 555 11.62 60.27 12.50
N LYS A 556 10.62 60.04 11.60
CA LYS A 556 9.93 61.00 10.66
C LYS A 556 10.30 60.97 9.15
N LEU A 557 9.58 61.80 8.37
CA LEU A 557 9.41 61.85 6.90
C LEU A 557 10.01 63.13 6.22
N LEU A 558 10.43 63.01 4.93
CA LEU A 558 10.64 64.08 3.87
C LEU A 558 11.82 65.11 4.04
N PRO A 559 12.32 65.87 3.01
CA PRO A 559 12.58 65.60 1.55
C PRO A 559 13.90 66.25 0.89
N GLU A 560 14.28 65.85 -0.36
CA GLU A 560 14.89 66.65 -1.51
C GLU A 560 16.44 67.07 -1.69
N TRP A 561 16.96 67.11 -2.97
CA TRP A 561 18.18 67.77 -3.65
C TRP A 561 19.71 67.28 -3.70
N THR A 562 20.19 66.78 -4.88
CA THR A 562 21.40 67.07 -5.79
C THR A 562 22.97 66.98 -5.55
N LEU A 563 23.73 66.47 -6.58
CA LEU A 563 25.07 66.86 -7.25
C LEU A 563 26.48 66.11 -7.15
N LEU A 564 27.01 65.64 -8.33
CA LEU A 564 28.38 65.63 -8.99
C LEU A 564 29.68 64.75 -8.68
N ASN A 565 30.25 64.16 -9.78
CA ASN A 565 31.69 63.92 -10.24
C ASN A 565 32.73 62.96 -9.53
N ARG A 566 33.29 61.89 -10.18
CA ARG A 566 34.60 61.70 -10.95
C ARG A 566 35.89 61.45 -10.10
N PHE A 567 37.00 60.74 -10.49
CA PHE A 567 37.52 60.12 -11.74
C PHE A 567 38.71 59.09 -11.55
N GLN A 568 38.75 57.94 -12.28
CA GLN A 568 39.89 57.10 -12.82
C GLN A 568 40.91 56.22 -11.98
N LEU A 569 41.55 55.26 -12.71
CA LEU A 569 42.37 54.04 -12.37
C LEU A 569 43.93 54.31 -12.50
N PRO A 570 44.95 53.36 -12.55
CA PRO A 570 44.98 51.87 -12.67
C PRO A 570 46.20 51.02 -12.08
N ARG A 571 46.25 49.69 -12.38
CA ARG A 571 47.44 48.74 -12.43
C ARG A 571 48.19 48.40 -11.11
N GLN A 572 48.99 47.32 -10.91
CA GLN A 572 49.35 46.09 -11.66
C GLN A 572 49.84 44.94 -10.71
N TYR A 573 50.30 43.81 -11.29
CA TYR A 573 50.80 42.53 -10.75
C TYR A 573 51.79 42.50 -9.53
N ARG A 574 51.84 41.29 -8.90
CA ARG A 574 52.86 40.66 -7.98
C ARG A 574 54.35 40.97 -8.33
N PRO A 575 55.37 40.81 -7.42
CA PRO A 575 55.57 39.69 -6.47
C PRO A 575 56.32 39.94 -5.11
N MET A 576 56.61 38.83 -4.37
CA MET A 576 57.66 38.49 -3.35
C MET A 576 58.64 39.58 -2.83
N HIS A 577 59.27 39.53 -1.63
CA HIS A 577 59.34 38.65 -0.43
C HIS A 577 60.20 39.41 0.66
N TYR A 578 60.20 39.02 1.96
CA TYR A 578 61.43 38.71 2.77
C TYR A 578 61.20 38.42 4.30
N PHE A 579 61.66 37.24 4.77
CA PHE A 579 62.37 36.92 6.05
C PHE A 579 61.67 37.14 7.44
N LYS A 580 61.89 36.36 8.53
CA LYS A 580 62.90 35.35 8.98
C LYS A 580 62.20 34.13 9.66
N ALA A 581 62.54 32.86 9.38
CA ALA A 581 63.56 31.98 10.05
C ALA A 581 63.26 31.63 11.53
N LYS A 582 63.30 30.37 12.00
CA LYS A 582 64.25 29.22 11.86
C LYS A 582 63.51 27.87 12.09
N ARG A 583 63.97 26.63 11.87
CA ARG A 583 65.08 25.86 11.18
C ARG A 583 64.69 24.36 11.37
N GLU A 584 65.15 23.30 10.70
CA GLU A 584 66.28 22.99 9.79
C GLU A 584 65.85 21.70 8.98
N VAL A 585 66.03 21.57 7.63
CA VAL A 585 67.21 21.01 6.89
C VAL A 585 67.20 19.45 6.81
N THR A 586 67.35 18.72 5.67
CA THR A 586 67.76 19.08 4.28
C THR A 586 67.47 18.02 3.19
N LEU A 587 67.42 18.51 1.93
CA LEU A 587 67.97 18.00 0.63
C LEU A 587 67.81 16.55 0.11
N ALA A 588 67.75 16.48 -1.23
CA ALA A 588 68.27 15.39 -2.06
C ALA A 588 69.33 15.94 -3.04
N ILE A 589 70.31 15.12 -3.46
CA ILE A 589 70.96 15.02 -4.80
C ILE A 589 72.27 14.19 -4.74
N SER A 590 72.38 13.22 -5.67
CA SER A 590 73.53 12.49 -6.27
C SER A 590 74.99 12.74 -5.82
N CYS A 591 75.78 11.65 -5.62
CA CYS A 591 76.92 11.25 -6.50
C CYS A 591 77.66 9.96 -6.05
N ASP A 592 78.15 9.19 -7.04
CA ASP A 592 79.10 8.06 -7.13
C ASP A 592 79.92 7.53 -5.92
N ASN A 593 79.95 6.20 -5.71
CA ASN A 593 81.10 5.29 -6.02
C ASN A 593 81.00 3.88 -5.36
N GLU A 594 81.50 2.86 -6.08
CA GLU A 594 81.84 1.49 -5.63
C GLU A 594 83.15 1.48 -4.77
N PRO A 595 83.67 0.34 -4.20
CA PRO A 595 83.35 -1.09 -4.44
C PRO A 595 83.31 -2.05 -3.20
N GLU A 596 83.14 -3.36 -3.50
CA GLU A 596 83.46 -4.56 -2.68
C GLU A 596 82.68 -4.81 -1.35
N GLY A 597 82.14 -6.01 -1.07
CA GLY A 597 82.08 -7.26 -1.86
C GLY A 597 81.40 -8.44 -1.11
N THR A 598 81.32 -9.60 -1.78
CA THR A 598 80.89 -10.95 -1.28
C THR A 598 79.43 -11.12 -0.81
N LYS A 599 78.54 -11.76 -1.60
CA LYS A 599 78.26 -13.23 -1.79
C LYS A 599 77.09 -13.73 -0.90
N GLU A 600 75.96 -14.17 -1.48
CA GLU A 600 75.61 -15.57 -1.88
C GLU A 600 75.44 -16.54 -0.68
N VAL A 601 74.47 -17.47 -0.56
CA VAL A 601 73.38 -17.98 -1.43
C VAL A 601 72.36 -18.81 -0.58
N TRP A 602 71.14 -18.97 -1.10
CA TRP A 602 69.98 -19.86 -0.82
C TRP A 602 70.00 -21.10 0.14
N THR A 603 68.76 -21.50 0.48
CA THR A 603 68.19 -22.87 0.68
C THR A 603 68.24 -23.61 2.04
N ALA A 604 67.10 -23.62 2.74
CA ALA A 604 66.20 -24.74 3.10
C ALA A 604 66.68 -26.15 3.59
N VAL A 605 65.78 -26.79 4.37
CA VAL A 605 65.57 -28.26 4.61
C VAL A 605 66.18 -28.91 5.89
N PHE A 606 65.27 -29.32 6.79
CA PHE A 606 65.21 -30.50 7.70
C PHE A 606 66.47 -31.07 8.41
N LEU A 607 66.34 -31.35 9.72
CA LEU A 607 66.13 -32.73 10.25
C LEU A 607 65.79 -32.77 11.76
N GLU A 608 65.30 -33.93 12.21
CA GLU A 608 64.70 -34.21 13.53
C GLU A 608 65.71 -34.64 14.63
N PHE A 609 65.17 -35.24 15.70
CA PHE A 609 65.76 -35.95 16.86
C PHE A 609 66.06 -35.09 18.12
N SER A 610 65.72 -35.52 19.35
CA SER A 610 64.80 -36.60 19.78
C SER A 610 64.59 -36.62 21.31
N LEU A 611 63.40 -37.08 21.74
CA LEU A 611 63.12 -37.91 22.93
C LEU A 611 63.42 -37.44 24.37
N ASN A 612 62.40 -37.67 25.22
CA ASN A 612 62.44 -38.13 26.62
C ASN A 612 62.91 -37.16 27.74
N SER A 613 62.39 -37.24 28.98
CA SER A 613 61.15 -37.89 29.48
C SER A 613 60.87 -37.53 30.96
N SER A 614 59.58 -37.45 31.32
CA SER A 614 58.95 -37.88 32.60
C SER A 614 59.43 -37.37 33.99
N MET A 615 58.47 -36.71 34.67
CA MET A 615 58.04 -36.90 36.09
C MET A 615 58.97 -36.54 37.28
N VAL A 616 58.39 -35.89 38.31
CA VAL A 616 58.03 -36.45 39.65
C VAL A 616 57.78 -35.33 40.69
N TYR A 617 56.52 -35.25 41.14
CA TYR A 617 55.98 -34.93 42.49
C TYR A 617 56.75 -34.08 43.55
N ALA A 618 56.09 -32.96 43.94
CA ALA A 618 55.59 -32.60 45.29
C ALA A 618 56.49 -32.64 46.56
N ALA A 619 56.39 -31.60 47.42
CA ALA A 619 55.55 -31.64 48.64
C ALA A 619 55.67 -30.44 49.64
N TRP A 620 54.51 -29.88 50.07
CA TRP A 620 54.13 -29.50 51.48
C TRP A 620 54.81 -28.26 52.15
N GLN A 621 54.20 -27.45 53.06
CA GLN A 621 52.90 -27.50 53.77
C GLN A 621 52.46 -26.15 54.46
N LEU A 622 51.24 -26.14 55.07
CA LEU A 622 50.63 -25.26 56.12
C LEU A 622 49.72 -24.10 55.67
N VAL A 623 48.54 -23.78 56.26
CA VAL A 623 47.55 -24.56 57.08
C VAL A 623 46.17 -23.84 57.11
N LEU A 624 45.07 -24.64 57.13
CA LEU A 624 43.65 -24.46 57.57
C LEU A 624 43.17 -23.11 58.20
N VAL A 625 41.91 -22.62 58.13
CA VAL A 625 40.57 -23.25 58.29
C VAL A 625 39.43 -22.43 57.61
N SER A 626 38.36 -23.10 57.16
CA SER A 626 36.97 -22.64 56.85
C SER A 626 36.69 -21.48 55.86
N CYS A 627 36.25 -21.86 54.65
CA CYS A 627 35.04 -21.31 54.02
C CYS A 627 34.21 -22.46 53.43
N THR A 628 32.89 -22.40 53.57
CA THR A 628 31.94 -23.40 53.05
C THR A 628 31.89 -23.43 51.53
N LEU A 629 31.47 -24.57 50.96
CA LEU A 629 31.26 -24.71 49.52
C LEU A 629 30.30 -23.63 48.99
N PHE A 630 30.77 -22.85 48.03
CA PHE A 630 29.95 -22.43 46.90
C PHE A 630 30.58 -23.04 45.65
N ILE A 631 29.99 -24.15 45.19
CA ILE A 631 30.17 -24.57 43.79
C ILE A 631 29.32 -23.58 42.99
N ALA A 632 29.97 -22.57 42.42
CA ALA A 632 29.38 -21.81 41.33
C ALA A 632 29.39 -22.73 40.10
N THR A 633 28.29 -23.42 39.86
CA THR A 633 28.04 -24.06 38.57
C THR A 633 27.88 -22.97 37.53
N GLU A 634 28.85 -22.82 36.63
CA GLU A 634 28.60 -22.15 35.35
C GLU A 634 27.59 -23.02 34.59
N THR A 635 26.34 -22.56 34.56
CA THR A 635 25.23 -23.25 33.89
C THR A 635 25.26 -22.92 32.41
N ASP A 636 26.13 -23.61 31.68
CA ASP A 636 26.11 -23.63 30.22
C ASP A 636 24.87 -24.40 29.74
N GLY A 637 24.03 -23.78 28.92
CA GLY A 637 22.73 -24.34 28.51
C GLY A 637 22.88 -25.54 27.55
N GLN A 638 21.86 -26.41 27.46
CA GLN A 638 21.92 -27.53 26.51
C GLN A 638 21.94 -27.01 25.07
N SER A 639 22.98 -27.34 24.31
CA SER A 639 23.17 -26.90 22.92
C SER A 639 22.24 -27.61 21.94
N CYS A 640 21.90 -26.97 20.82
CA CYS A 640 21.21 -27.64 19.71
C CYS A 640 21.91 -28.95 19.30
N VAL A 641 21.14 -30.03 19.13
CA VAL A 641 21.57 -31.24 18.41
C VAL A 641 21.05 -31.12 16.98
N PRO A 642 21.87 -30.64 16.02
CA PRO A 642 21.39 -30.29 14.69
C PRO A 642 21.11 -31.54 13.86
N ARG A 643 20.00 -31.50 13.11
CA ARG A 643 19.70 -32.45 12.03
C ARG A 643 19.38 -31.68 10.76
N ARG A 644 20.08 -32.02 9.68
CA ARG A 644 19.83 -31.49 8.33
C ARG A 644 18.89 -32.42 7.57
N PHE A 645 17.96 -31.82 6.84
CA PHE A 645 17.09 -32.47 5.85
C PHE A 645 17.38 -31.84 4.48
N ASP A 646 16.49 -31.94 3.50
CA ASP A 646 16.70 -31.42 2.13
C ASP A 646 16.54 -29.87 2.02
N SER A 647 16.70 -29.16 3.14
CA SER A 647 16.55 -27.71 3.31
C SER A 647 17.90 -26.99 3.51
N ASP A 648 17.83 -25.66 3.56
CA ASP A 648 19.01 -24.79 3.62
C ASP A 648 19.65 -24.69 5.03
N SER A 649 18.89 -24.85 6.12
CA SER A 649 19.41 -24.88 7.50
C SER A 649 19.27 -26.25 8.18
N VAL A 650 19.09 -26.25 9.51
CA VAL A 650 18.97 -27.43 10.37
C VAL A 650 17.83 -27.23 11.37
N VAL A 651 17.18 -28.32 11.76
CA VAL A 651 16.34 -28.38 12.96
C VAL A 651 17.17 -28.82 14.17
N CYS A 652 16.72 -28.52 15.38
CA CYS A 652 17.28 -29.10 16.59
C CYS A 652 16.37 -30.23 17.08
N VAL A 653 16.97 -31.37 17.41
CA VAL A 653 16.24 -32.59 17.79
C VAL A 653 16.08 -32.67 19.31
N CYS A 654 14.84 -32.83 19.75
CA CYS A 654 14.49 -33.07 21.15
C CYS A 654 13.74 -34.41 21.32
N ASN A 655 13.90 -35.05 22.47
CA ASN A 655 13.24 -36.31 22.85
C ASN A 655 13.10 -36.40 24.38
N SER A 656 12.61 -37.52 24.92
CA SER A 656 12.42 -37.73 26.38
C SER A 656 13.65 -37.42 27.24
N THR A 657 14.86 -37.59 26.71
CA THR A 657 16.12 -37.44 27.46
C THR A 657 16.82 -36.10 27.24
N TYR A 658 16.61 -35.44 26.10
CA TYR A 658 17.38 -34.29 25.67
C TYR A 658 16.52 -33.22 24.98
N CYS A 659 16.77 -31.96 25.25
CA CYS A 659 16.31 -30.85 24.41
C CYS A 659 17.22 -29.64 24.65
N ASP A 660 17.42 -28.79 23.64
CA ASP A 660 18.25 -27.60 23.76
C ASP A 660 17.51 -26.43 24.44
N ASP A 661 18.26 -25.67 25.25
CA ASP A 661 17.78 -24.56 26.07
C ASP A 661 18.24 -23.21 25.48
N VAL A 662 17.58 -22.12 25.87
CA VAL A 662 18.07 -20.76 25.59
C VAL A 662 19.03 -20.33 26.70
N PRO A 663 20.31 -19.98 26.42
CA PRO A 663 21.25 -19.60 27.45
C PRO A 663 20.78 -18.40 28.27
N GLU A 664 20.92 -18.46 29.60
CA GLU A 664 20.47 -17.39 30.50
C GLU A 664 21.12 -16.03 30.16
N VAL A 665 20.39 -14.95 30.38
CA VAL A 665 20.92 -13.59 30.18
C VAL A 665 21.95 -13.32 31.28
N PRO A 666 23.24 -13.10 30.94
CA PRO A 666 24.27 -12.86 31.94
C PRO A 666 23.99 -11.55 32.69
N SER A 667 24.58 -11.39 33.88
CA SER A 667 24.37 -10.18 34.69
C SER A 667 24.91 -8.93 33.97
N LEU A 668 23.99 -8.16 33.36
CA LEU A 668 24.28 -6.96 32.58
C LEU A 668 24.66 -5.78 33.51
N THR A 669 25.92 -5.74 33.91
CA THR A 669 26.50 -4.56 34.57
C THR A 669 26.72 -3.44 33.55
N PRO A 670 26.65 -2.14 33.94
CA PRO A 670 26.91 -1.03 33.02
C PRO A 670 28.29 -1.16 32.38
N GLY A 671 28.35 -1.23 31.04
CA GLY A 671 29.57 -1.52 30.29
C GLY A 671 29.73 -2.98 29.82
N LEU A 672 28.69 -3.80 29.93
CA LEU A 672 28.61 -5.13 29.31
C LEU A 672 27.32 -5.26 28.48
N ALA A 673 27.45 -5.78 27.26
CA ALA A 673 26.34 -6.17 26.40
C ALA A 673 26.38 -7.68 26.12
N ALA A 674 25.22 -8.34 26.13
CA ALA A 674 25.03 -9.71 25.68
C ALA A 674 24.52 -9.73 24.23
N ILE A 675 25.00 -10.66 23.42
CA ILE A 675 24.67 -10.81 22.00
C ILE A 675 24.32 -12.27 21.73
N TYR A 676 23.05 -12.55 21.44
CA TYR A 676 22.58 -13.86 21.00
C TYR A 676 22.54 -13.91 19.48
N THR A 677 23.05 -15.00 18.87
CA THR A 677 23.08 -15.17 17.41
C THR A 677 22.40 -16.45 16.98
N THR A 678 21.51 -16.36 15.99
CA THR A 678 20.94 -17.51 15.27
C THR A 678 21.13 -17.30 13.76
N SER A 679 21.50 -18.33 13.01
CA SER A 679 21.84 -18.19 11.58
C SER A 679 21.42 -19.38 10.71
N LEU A 680 21.33 -19.13 9.40
CA LEU A 680 21.21 -20.16 8.35
C LEU A 680 22.28 -21.26 8.49
N ALA A 681 23.51 -20.89 8.86
CA ALA A 681 24.63 -21.82 9.01
C ALA A 681 24.44 -22.85 10.14
N GLY A 682 23.48 -22.61 11.05
CA GLY A 682 23.14 -23.52 12.15
C GLY A 682 23.42 -22.98 13.54
N ASP A 683 23.82 -21.71 13.68
CA ASP A 683 23.90 -21.07 15.00
C ASP A 683 22.50 -21.01 15.63
N ARG A 684 22.40 -21.32 16.92
CA ARG A 684 21.14 -21.30 17.69
C ARG A 684 21.43 -20.67 19.05
N TYR A 685 21.01 -19.42 19.24
CA TYR A 685 21.27 -18.62 20.43
C TYR A 685 22.73 -18.57 20.91
N VAL A 686 23.70 -18.57 19.99
CA VAL A 686 25.13 -18.50 20.34
C VAL A 686 25.41 -17.19 21.07
N LEU A 687 25.64 -17.29 22.38
CA LEU A 687 25.85 -16.18 23.29
C LEU A 687 27.29 -15.68 23.22
N ASN A 688 27.44 -14.40 22.91
CA ASN A 688 28.69 -13.65 23.02
C ASN A 688 28.49 -12.45 23.93
N THR A 689 29.59 -11.87 24.43
CA THR A 689 29.54 -10.58 25.12
C THR A 689 30.41 -9.54 24.44
N ALA A 690 30.00 -8.27 24.51
CA ALA A 690 30.74 -7.12 24.01
C ALA A 690 30.85 -6.05 25.10
N LYS A 691 31.93 -5.28 25.09
CA LYS A 691 32.11 -4.11 25.95
C LYS A 691 31.92 -2.85 25.10
N PRO A 692 30.99 -1.94 25.46
CA PRO A 692 30.84 -0.69 24.74
C PRO A 692 32.14 0.13 24.73
N ALA A 693 32.52 0.64 23.57
CA ALA A 693 33.68 1.50 23.35
C ALA A 693 33.28 2.99 23.31
N GLU A 694 34.22 3.89 23.56
CA GLU A 694 33.96 5.35 23.45
C GLU A 694 33.84 5.83 22.01
N ASN A 695 34.45 5.13 21.05
CA ASN A 695 34.44 5.43 19.62
C ASN A 695 34.31 4.12 18.81
N THR A 696 33.76 4.20 17.60
CA THR A 696 33.78 3.12 16.59
C THR A 696 34.61 3.51 15.37
N THR A 697 35.07 2.53 14.61
CA THR A 697 35.64 2.71 13.25
C THR A 697 34.67 2.29 12.14
N LEU A 698 33.49 1.77 12.50
CA LEU A 698 32.48 1.30 11.57
C LEU A 698 31.63 2.47 11.04
N THR A 699 31.36 2.47 9.73
CA THR A 699 30.58 3.53 9.07
C THR A 699 29.08 3.34 9.17
N PHE A 700 28.60 2.09 9.30
CA PHE A 700 27.20 1.77 9.53
C PHE A 700 26.93 1.73 11.04
N VAL A 701 26.19 2.74 11.51
CA VAL A 701 25.87 2.96 12.93
C VAL A 701 24.35 3.11 13.06
N LEU A 702 23.78 2.36 14.01
CA LEU A 702 22.39 2.50 14.43
C LEU A 702 22.38 3.22 15.78
N GLU A 703 21.91 4.47 15.81
CA GLU A 703 21.81 5.27 17.02
C GLU A 703 20.44 5.08 17.70
N VAL A 704 20.45 4.84 19.00
CA VAL A 704 19.25 4.69 19.82
C VAL A 704 18.66 6.05 20.22
N LYS A 705 17.41 6.30 19.81
CA LYS A 705 16.64 7.51 20.09
C LYS A 705 15.66 7.27 21.25
N ARG A 706 16.18 7.34 22.48
CA ARG A 706 15.43 7.12 23.73
C ARG A 706 14.24 8.07 23.93
N ASP A 707 14.21 9.22 23.25
CA ASP A 707 13.11 10.18 23.22
C ASP A 707 11.96 9.78 22.28
N LYS A 708 12.22 8.91 21.30
CA LYS A 708 11.26 8.47 20.28
C LYS A 708 10.56 7.19 20.72
N THR A 709 9.64 7.30 21.67
CA THR A 709 8.90 6.14 22.17
C THR A 709 7.54 5.96 21.50
N ARG A 710 7.16 4.72 21.19
CA ARG A 710 5.84 4.31 20.67
C ARG A 710 5.13 3.38 21.68
N GLN A 711 4.55 2.29 21.20
CA GLN A 711 3.77 1.31 21.95
C GLN A 711 4.57 0.49 22.98
N SER A 712 3.85 -0.25 23.83
CA SER A 712 4.41 -1.23 24.75
C SER A 712 4.02 -2.65 24.35
N ILE A 713 4.92 -3.60 24.58
CA ILE A 713 4.69 -5.02 24.31
C ILE A 713 3.63 -5.61 25.25
N ILE A 714 2.55 -6.13 24.67
CA ILE A 714 1.63 -7.05 25.33
C ILE A 714 2.32 -8.41 25.46
N GLY A 715 2.73 -9.05 24.37
CA GLY A 715 3.43 -10.33 24.44
C GLY A 715 3.52 -11.12 23.15
N PHE A 716 4.03 -12.34 23.29
CA PHE A 716 4.25 -13.29 22.21
C PHE A 716 3.78 -14.69 22.63
N GLY A 717 3.30 -15.48 21.68
CA GLY A 717 2.70 -16.78 21.97
C GLY A 717 2.37 -17.61 20.74
N GLY A 718 1.47 -18.58 20.94
CA GLY A 718 0.86 -19.35 19.85
C GLY A 718 -0.48 -19.97 20.23
N ALA A 719 -1.09 -20.71 19.32
CA ALA A 719 -2.40 -21.32 19.48
C ALA A 719 -2.38 -22.77 20.01
N PHE A 720 -3.22 -23.02 21.00
CA PHE A 720 -3.51 -24.35 21.56
C PHE A 720 -4.67 -24.99 20.78
N THR A 721 -4.41 -25.38 19.53
CA THR A 721 -5.38 -26.10 18.69
C THR A 721 -5.52 -27.56 19.10
N ASP A 722 -6.59 -28.22 18.63
CA ASP A 722 -6.76 -29.66 18.82
C ASP A 722 -5.59 -30.40 18.17
N ALA A 723 -5.19 -30.00 16.96
CA ALA A 723 -4.03 -30.54 16.26
C ALA A 723 -2.75 -30.45 17.09
N ALA A 724 -2.44 -29.29 17.67
CA ALA A 724 -1.27 -29.12 18.52
C ALA A 724 -1.32 -30.04 19.74
N GLY A 725 -2.46 -30.07 20.44
CA GLY A 725 -2.62 -30.94 21.61
C GLY A 725 -2.61 -32.44 21.29
N ILE A 726 -3.14 -32.87 20.14
CA ILE A 726 -3.05 -34.25 19.64
C ILE A 726 -1.60 -34.64 19.35
N ASN A 727 -0.83 -33.75 18.70
CA ASN A 727 0.57 -33.98 18.39
C ASN A 727 1.42 -34.08 19.65
N ILE A 728 1.24 -33.17 20.61
CA ILE A 728 1.93 -33.24 21.91
C ILE A 728 1.56 -34.55 22.61
N ALA A 729 0.27 -34.91 22.68
CA ALA A 729 -0.19 -36.15 23.31
C ALA A 729 0.34 -37.44 22.65
N SER A 730 0.86 -37.38 21.43
CA SER A 730 1.47 -38.52 20.71
C SER A 730 2.91 -38.85 21.16
N LEU A 731 3.56 -37.94 21.88
CA LEU A 731 4.92 -38.12 22.41
C LEU A 731 4.93 -38.85 23.77
N PRO A 732 6.05 -39.48 24.18
CA PRO A 732 6.25 -39.92 25.56
C PRO A 732 6.19 -38.75 26.55
N ALA A 733 5.73 -38.99 27.77
CA ALA A 733 5.43 -37.93 28.75
C ALA A 733 6.61 -36.96 29.04
N GLU A 734 7.84 -37.46 29.07
CA GLU A 734 9.03 -36.63 29.29
C GLU A 734 9.36 -35.75 28.08
N ALA A 735 9.02 -36.21 26.87
CA ALA A 735 9.14 -35.41 25.65
C ALA A 735 8.01 -34.36 25.55
N GLN A 736 6.80 -34.68 26.05
CA GLN A 736 5.71 -33.70 26.19
C GLN A 736 6.12 -32.56 27.11
N ASP A 737 6.65 -32.86 28.30
CA ASP A 737 7.13 -31.84 29.24
C ASP A 737 8.23 -30.98 28.61
N LYS A 738 9.23 -31.59 27.97
CA LYS A 738 10.28 -30.83 27.26
C LYS A 738 9.74 -29.92 26.15
N LEU A 739 8.73 -30.35 25.40
CA LEU A 739 8.09 -29.52 24.36
C LEU A 739 7.38 -28.31 24.97
N ILE A 740 6.55 -28.51 26.00
CA ILE A 740 5.85 -27.41 26.67
C ILE A 740 6.85 -26.47 27.38
N ARG A 741 7.90 -27.00 28.01
CA ARG A 741 8.97 -26.20 28.63
C ARG A 741 9.73 -25.37 27.61
N ALA A 742 10.02 -25.91 26.43
CA ALA A 742 10.70 -25.17 25.36
C ALA A 742 9.98 -23.86 25.00
N TYR A 743 8.64 -23.81 25.05
CA TYR A 743 7.90 -22.55 24.89
C TYR A 743 7.77 -21.73 26.17
N PHE A 744 7.34 -22.33 27.29
CA PHE A 744 6.78 -21.58 28.43
C PHE A 744 7.70 -21.47 29.66
N ALA A 745 8.79 -22.25 29.73
CA ALA A 745 9.67 -22.26 30.89
C ALA A 745 10.78 -21.17 30.79
N PRO A 746 11.43 -20.79 31.91
CA PRO A 746 12.54 -19.82 31.93
C PRO A 746 13.75 -20.21 31.07
N GLU A 747 14.01 -21.50 30.87
CA GLU A 747 15.02 -22.03 29.94
C GLU A 747 14.56 -22.07 28.48
N GLY A 748 13.27 -21.86 28.22
CA GLY A 748 12.64 -21.88 26.90
C GLY A 748 12.46 -20.49 26.29
N LEU A 749 11.36 -20.28 25.56
CA LEU A 749 11.03 -19.00 24.91
C LEU A 749 10.32 -17.98 25.80
N GLU A 750 9.93 -18.37 27.03
CA GLU A 750 9.09 -17.58 27.94
C GLU A 750 7.82 -17.00 27.27
N TYR A 751 7.14 -17.80 26.44
CA TYR A 751 5.84 -17.44 25.85
C TYR A 751 4.85 -17.00 26.93
N ASN A 752 4.12 -15.92 26.66
CA ASN A 752 3.22 -15.29 27.62
C ASN A 752 1.82 -14.99 27.05
N ILE A 753 1.56 -15.39 25.80
CA ILE A 753 0.25 -15.39 25.15
C ILE A 753 -0.14 -16.83 24.79
N GLY A 754 -1.42 -17.17 24.92
CA GLY A 754 -2.00 -18.41 24.41
C GLY A 754 -3.34 -18.15 23.72
N ARG A 755 -3.40 -18.37 22.40
CA ARG A 755 -4.66 -18.35 21.64
C ARG A 755 -5.38 -19.68 21.84
N ILE A 756 -6.69 -19.64 22.09
CA ILE A 756 -7.51 -20.82 22.35
C ILE A 756 -8.65 -20.85 21.34
N PRO A 757 -8.73 -21.89 20.50
CA PRO A 757 -9.91 -22.11 19.70
C PRO A 757 -11.17 -22.29 20.55
N ILE A 758 -12.21 -21.50 20.29
CA ILE A 758 -13.53 -21.70 20.89
C ILE A 758 -14.25 -22.76 20.04
N ALA A 759 -14.24 -24.00 20.54
CA ALA A 759 -14.59 -25.24 19.86
C ALA A 759 -13.67 -25.54 18.66
N SER A 760 -14.22 -26.15 17.60
CA SER A 760 -13.45 -26.65 16.46
C SER A 760 -13.00 -25.58 15.45
N CYS A 761 -11.93 -25.89 14.74
CA CYS A 761 -11.36 -25.16 13.61
C CYS A 761 -10.99 -26.14 12.47
N ASP A 762 -10.30 -25.67 11.43
CA ASP A 762 -9.74 -26.56 10.40
C ASP A 762 -8.64 -27.48 10.98
N PHE A 763 -7.83 -26.98 11.92
CA PHE A 763 -6.90 -27.73 12.79
C PHE A 763 -7.59 -28.53 13.92
N SER A 764 -8.79 -29.03 13.63
CA SER A 764 -9.50 -30.08 14.37
C SER A 764 -9.55 -31.37 13.54
N THR A 765 -9.97 -32.47 14.15
CA THR A 765 -10.18 -33.75 13.42
C THR A 765 -11.55 -33.85 12.75
N HIS A 766 -12.50 -33.02 13.18
CA HIS A 766 -13.87 -32.89 12.66
C HIS A 766 -14.50 -31.58 13.14
N PRO A 767 -15.57 -31.08 12.51
CA PRO A 767 -16.38 -29.98 13.04
C PRO A 767 -17.20 -30.40 14.27
N TYR A 768 -17.17 -29.58 15.30
CA TYR A 768 -18.03 -29.64 16.49
C TYR A 768 -18.19 -28.24 17.12
N SER A 769 -19.26 -28.01 17.87
CA SER A 769 -19.40 -26.85 18.76
C SER A 769 -19.55 -27.30 20.22
N TYR A 770 -19.68 -26.35 21.15
CA TYR A 770 -20.01 -26.64 22.55
C TYR A 770 -21.52 -26.84 22.76
N ASP A 771 -22.37 -26.51 21.78
CA ASP A 771 -23.81 -26.72 21.86
C ASP A 771 -24.43 -26.99 20.48
N ASP A 772 -24.31 -28.23 20.02
CA ASP A 772 -24.90 -28.69 18.77
C ASP A 772 -26.38 -29.11 18.90
N THR A 773 -27.06 -28.71 19.99
CA THR A 773 -28.49 -29.01 20.20
C THR A 773 -29.37 -28.00 19.45
N ASP A 774 -30.04 -28.45 18.39
CA ASP A 774 -30.86 -27.61 17.52
C ASP A 774 -31.90 -26.77 18.29
N GLY A 775 -31.73 -25.44 18.24
CA GLY A 775 -32.64 -24.47 18.85
C GLY A 775 -32.40 -24.13 20.33
N ASP A 776 -31.30 -24.56 20.96
CA ASP A 776 -30.99 -24.25 22.37
C ASP A 776 -30.51 -22.81 22.60
N LEU A 777 -31.43 -21.85 22.45
CA LEU A 777 -31.16 -20.41 22.66
C LEU A 777 -30.76 -20.05 24.11
N GLU A 778 -31.01 -20.93 25.08
CA GLU A 778 -30.68 -20.74 26.50
C GLU A 778 -29.34 -21.40 26.90
N LEU A 779 -28.70 -22.14 25.98
CA LEU A 779 -27.42 -22.84 26.17
C LEU A 779 -27.45 -23.84 27.34
N ALA A 780 -28.57 -24.56 27.46
CA ALA A 780 -28.80 -25.56 28.49
C ALA A 780 -27.92 -26.81 28.30
N HIS A 781 -27.60 -27.16 27.05
CA HIS A 781 -26.75 -28.30 26.69
C HIS A 781 -25.27 -27.93 26.47
N PHE A 782 -24.92 -26.65 26.59
CA PHE A 782 -23.53 -26.19 26.46
C PHE A 782 -22.56 -26.99 27.34
N THR A 783 -21.62 -27.67 26.71
CA THR A 783 -20.54 -28.44 27.34
C THR A 783 -19.22 -28.27 26.60
N LEU A 784 -18.10 -28.30 27.33
CA LEU A 784 -16.79 -28.44 26.72
C LEU A 784 -16.66 -29.81 26.04
N ALA A 785 -15.94 -29.85 24.92
CA ALA A 785 -15.73 -31.07 24.16
C ALA A 785 -14.63 -31.97 24.79
N PRO A 786 -14.57 -33.27 24.43
CA PRO A 786 -13.48 -34.15 24.83
C PRO A 786 -12.10 -33.60 24.48
N GLU A 787 -11.96 -32.90 23.35
CA GLU A 787 -10.76 -32.25 22.86
C GLU A 787 -10.23 -31.19 23.84
N ASP A 788 -11.12 -30.35 24.39
CA ASP A 788 -10.79 -29.35 25.39
C ASP A 788 -10.27 -29.99 26.68
N LEU A 789 -10.99 -31.00 27.18
CA LEU A 789 -10.67 -31.67 28.44
C LEU A 789 -9.43 -32.57 28.35
N LYS A 790 -9.16 -33.16 27.19
CA LYS A 790 -8.08 -34.12 26.98
C LYS A 790 -6.79 -33.48 26.49
N TYR A 791 -6.89 -32.45 25.65
CA TYR A 791 -5.74 -31.86 24.96
C TYR A 791 -5.49 -30.41 25.38
N LYS A 792 -6.48 -29.52 25.22
CA LYS A 792 -6.23 -28.06 25.38
C LYS A 792 -6.00 -27.67 26.84
N ILE A 793 -6.94 -28.00 27.73
CA ILE A 793 -6.91 -27.59 29.15
C ILE A 793 -5.68 -28.15 29.89
N PRO A 794 -5.28 -29.42 29.76
CA PRO A 794 -4.09 -29.94 30.46
C PRO A 794 -2.79 -29.20 30.08
N TYR A 795 -2.54 -28.97 28.79
CA TYR A 795 -1.34 -28.25 28.35
C TYR A 795 -1.40 -26.75 28.67
N LEU A 796 -2.59 -26.12 28.63
CA LEU A 796 -2.80 -24.76 29.11
C LEU A 796 -2.50 -24.62 30.62
N GLN A 797 -2.91 -25.60 31.44
CA GLN A 797 -2.60 -25.61 32.88
C GLN A 797 -1.09 -25.81 33.13
N GLN A 798 -0.40 -26.65 32.36
CA GLN A 798 1.05 -26.82 32.44
C GLN A 798 1.79 -25.53 32.06
N ALA A 799 1.41 -24.88 30.96
CA ALA A 799 1.96 -23.60 30.52
C ALA A 799 1.68 -22.46 31.53
N MET A 800 0.46 -22.41 32.09
CA MET A 800 0.10 -21.45 33.14
C MET A 800 0.96 -21.63 34.40
N ASN A 801 1.27 -22.88 34.78
CA ASN A 801 2.15 -23.18 35.91
C ASN A 801 3.61 -22.76 35.64
N LEU A 802 4.15 -23.08 34.45
CA LEU A 802 5.52 -22.72 34.06
C LEU A 802 5.76 -21.20 33.99
N THR A 803 4.75 -20.43 33.56
CA THR A 803 4.79 -18.96 33.56
C THR A 803 4.54 -18.34 34.94
N GLY A 804 4.27 -19.15 35.98
CA GLY A 804 3.94 -18.66 37.31
C GLY A 804 2.62 -17.87 37.38
N GLY A 805 1.63 -18.27 36.58
CA GLY A 805 0.32 -17.61 36.51
C GLY A 805 0.27 -16.35 35.64
N LYS A 806 1.24 -16.17 34.72
CA LYS A 806 1.39 -14.94 33.91
C LYS A 806 1.03 -15.10 32.43
N LEU A 807 0.64 -16.31 32.00
CA LEU A 807 0.16 -16.58 30.66
C LEU A 807 -1.19 -15.87 30.42
N ARG A 808 -1.24 -14.97 29.44
CA ARG A 808 -2.47 -14.29 29.01
C ARG A 808 -3.17 -15.11 27.94
N LEU A 809 -4.37 -15.59 28.25
CA LEU A 809 -5.17 -16.41 27.35
C LEU A 809 -6.18 -15.56 26.58
N PHE A 810 -6.38 -15.81 25.29
CA PHE A 810 -7.51 -15.24 24.55
C PHE A 810 -8.21 -16.29 23.69
N GLY A 811 -9.53 -16.13 23.53
CA GLY A 811 -10.36 -17.03 22.73
C GLY A 811 -10.86 -16.40 21.44
N SER A 812 -10.80 -17.15 20.34
CA SER A 812 -11.36 -16.79 19.03
C SER A 812 -12.30 -17.93 18.57
N PRO A 813 -13.51 -17.67 18.02
CA PRO A 813 -14.37 -18.69 17.40
C PRO A 813 -14.34 -18.63 15.86
N TRP A 814 -14.38 -19.78 15.18
CA TRP A 814 -14.52 -19.86 13.71
C TRP A 814 -15.97 -19.89 13.26
N SER A 815 -16.86 -20.51 14.03
CA SER A 815 -18.28 -20.61 13.68
C SER A 815 -19.14 -20.72 14.92
N ALA A 816 -20.34 -20.15 14.85
CA ALA A 816 -21.43 -20.55 15.73
C ALA A 816 -21.86 -22.00 15.44
N PRO A 817 -22.60 -22.66 16.36
CA PRO A 817 -23.27 -23.92 16.07
C PRO A 817 -24.10 -23.82 14.80
N ALA A 818 -24.15 -24.90 14.00
CA ALA A 818 -24.82 -24.88 12.69
C ALA A 818 -26.27 -24.38 12.76
N TRP A 819 -27.01 -24.71 13.83
CA TRP A 819 -28.41 -24.29 14.02
C TRP A 819 -28.60 -22.79 14.26
N MET A 820 -27.55 -22.05 14.65
CA MET A 820 -27.57 -20.59 14.78
C MET A 820 -27.34 -19.85 13.45
N LYS A 821 -26.88 -20.56 12.40
CA LYS A 821 -26.48 -19.96 11.11
C LYS A 821 -27.54 -20.08 10.02
N THR A 822 -27.55 -19.10 9.12
CA THR A 822 -28.51 -18.97 8.00
C THR A 822 -28.42 -20.09 6.97
N ASP A 823 -27.24 -20.66 6.78
CA ASP A 823 -26.95 -21.80 5.89
C ASP A 823 -27.15 -23.18 6.55
N LYS A 824 -27.38 -23.21 7.87
CA LYS A 824 -27.43 -24.41 8.72
C LYS A 824 -26.16 -25.28 8.66
N ASN A 825 -24.99 -24.67 8.50
CA ASN A 825 -23.71 -25.36 8.38
C ASN A 825 -22.62 -24.59 9.15
N MET A 826 -21.61 -25.27 9.70
CA MET A 826 -20.45 -24.57 10.28
C MET A 826 -19.50 -24.04 9.21
N THR A 827 -19.53 -24.63 8.01
CA THR A 827 -18.75 -24.22 6.82
C THR A 827 -19.60 -23.43 5.83
N GLY A 828 -18.97 -22.72 4.89
CA GLY A 828 -19.66 -21.90 3.89
C GLY A 828 -20.00 -20.48 4.37
N ASN A 829 -20.72 -19.74 3.51
CA ASN A 829 -20.93 -18.29 3.65
C ASN A 829 -22.13 -17.90 4.55
N GLY A 830 -22.31 -18.60 5.67
CA GLY A 830 -23.41 -18.38 6.60
C GLY A 830 -23.11 -17.31 7.64
N THR A 831 -24.10 -16.46 7.88
CA THR A 831 -24.15 -15.50 9.01
C THR A 831 -25.12 -15.98 10.09
N LEU A 832 -25.16 -15.32 11.26
CA LEU A 832 -26.16 -15.61 12.30
C LEU A 832 -27.60 -15.30 11.84
N ILE A 833 -28.57 -16.10 12.28
CA ILE A 833 -29.98 -15.91 11.92
C ILE A 833 -30.57 -14.62 12.54
N GLY A 834 -31.11 -13.75 11.69
CA GLY A 834 -31.85 -12.55 12.10
C GLY A 834 -30.99 -11.29 12.08
N GLN A 835 -31.08 -10.47 13.13
CA GLN A 835 -30.29 -9.24 13.27
C GLN A 835 -29.75 -9.06 14.70
N PRO A 836 -28.68 -8.27 14.91
CA PRO A 836 -28.19 -7.87 16.23
C PRO A 836 -29.30 -7.37 17.16
N GLY A 837 -29.17 -7.68 18.45
CA GLY A 837 -30.24 -7.56 19.46
C GLY A 837 -31.28 -8.68 19.40
N GLY A 838 -31.25 -9.55 18.39
CA GLY A 838 -32.15 -10.71 18.23
C GLY A 838 -31.80 -11.92 19.11
N PRO A 839 -32.63 -12.97 19.11
CA PRO A 839 -32.44 -14.15 19.97
C PRO A 839 -31.14 -14.91 19.67
N TYR A 840 -30.82 -15.16 18.39
CA TYR A 840 -29.59 -15.89 18.01
C TYR A 840 -28.31 -15.11 18.33
N PHE A 841 -28.30 -13.78 18.09
CA PHE A 841 -27.16 -12.92 18.45
C PHE A 841 -26.94 -12.87 19.97
N LYS A 842 -28.02 -12.89 20.77
CA LYS A 842 -27.95 -13.00 22.23
C LYS A 842 -27.49 -14.37 22.71
N ALA A 843 -27.96 -15.44 22.09
CA ALA A 843 -27.47 -16.80 22.36
C ALA A 843 -25.96 -16.89 22.06
N TRP A 844 -25.51 -16.36 20.92
CA TRP A 844 -24.08 -16.30 20.57
C TRP A 844 -23.26 -15.46 21.55
N ALA A 845 -23.74 -14.28 21.96
CA ALA A 845 -23.08 -13.48 23.00
C ALA A 845 -23.00 -14.23 24.36
N ASN A 846 -24.04 -14.99 24.73
CA ASN A 846 -24.01 -15.85 25.92
C ASN A 846 -23.08 -17.06 25.74
N TYR A 847 -22.85 -17.55 24.52
CA TYR A 847 -21.94 -18.67 24.24
C TYR A 847 -20.49 -18.31 24.59
N PHE A 848 -20.05 -17.09 24.26
CA PHE A 848 -18.78 -16.53 24.76
C PHE A 848 -18.71 -16.49 26.30
N VAL A 849 -19.79 -16.03 26.95
CA VAL A 849 -19.86 -15.97 28.42
C VAL A 849 -19.75 -17.38 29.03
N ARG A 850 -20.45 -18.38 28.47
CA ARG A 850 -20.39 -19.78 28.90
C ARG A 850 -18.99 -20.35 28.71
N PHE A 851 -18.34 -20.13 27.56
CA PHE A 851 -16.95 -20.52 27.32
C PHE A 851 -15.99 -19.99 28.39
N VAL A 852 -16.02 -18.67 28.67
CA VAL A 852 -15.18 -18.04 29.71
C VAL A 852 -15.46 -18.64 31.09
N GLN A 853 -16.73 -18.88 31.43
CA GLN A 853 -17.13 -19.44 32.73
C GLN A 853 -16.71 -20.90 32.89
N GLU A 854 -16.86 -21.74 31.85
CA GLU A 854 -16.47 -23.15 31.89
C GLU A 854 -14.95 -23.30 31.99
N TYR A 855 -14.17 -22.59 31.17
CA TYR A 855 -12.69 -22.57 31.30
C TYR A 855 -12.24 -22.02 32.68
N GLY A 856 -12.98 -21.06 33.24
CA GLY A 856 -12.76 -20.56 34.60
C GLY A 856 -12.87 -21.63 35.68
N LYS A 857 -13.71 -22.67 35.51
CA LYS A 857 -13.78 -23.82 36.44
C LYS A 857 -12.50 -24.66 36.47
N HIS A 858 -11.69 -24.58 35.42
CA HIS A 858 -10.39 -25.22 35.32
C HIS A 858 -9.23 -24.29 35.75
N ASN A 859 -9.52 -23.17 36.42
CA ASN A 859 -8.58 -22.11 36.80
C ASN A 859 -7.87 -21.43 35.60
N LEU A 860 -8.49 -21.43 34.43
CA LEU A 860 -7.97 -20.76 33.23
C LEU A 860 -8.76 -19.46 33.00
N THR A 861 -8.16 -18.31 33.30
CA THR A 861 -8.81 -16.99 33.13
C THR A 861 -8.45 -16.35 31.80
N MET A 862 -9.46 -15.93 31.05
CA MET A 862 -9.26 -15.20 29.79
C MET A 862 -8.82 -13.76 30.06
N TRP A 863 -7.73 -13.36 29.42
CA TRP A 863 -7.30 -11.97 29.28
C TRP A 863 -8.06 -11.25 28.17
N GLY A 864 -8.30 -11.92 27.04
CA GLY A 864 -8.95 -11.34 25.86
C GLY A 864 -9.95 -12.28 25.17
N LEU A 865 -10.67 -11.74 24.20
CA LEU A 865 -11.53 -12.45 23.26
C LEU A 865 -11.47 -11.71 21.92
N THR A 866 -11.59 -12.42 20.81
CA THR A 866 -11.90 -11.81 19.51
C THR A 866 -13.39 -11.99 19.19
N THR A 867 -13.94 -11.12 18.34
CA THR A 867 -15.37 -11.19 17.98
C THR A 867 -15.72 -12.41 17.11
N GLN A 868 -14.78 -12.84 16.28
CA GLN A 868 -14.90 -13.88 15.25
C GLN A 868 -13.51 -14.05 14.62
N ASN A 869 -13.04 -15.29 14.38
CA ASN A 869 -11.88 -15.58 13.53
C ASN A 869 -12.25 -15.39 12.06
N GLU A 870 -11.48 -14.61 11.31
CA GLU A 870 -11.61 -14.38 9.85
C GLU A 870 -13.08 -14.17 9.41
N PRO A 871 -13.76 -13.14 9.93
CA PRO A 871 -15.14 -12.82 9.57
C PRO A 871 -15.37 -12.64 8.06
N SER A 872 -14.34 -12.30 7.28
CA SER A 872 -14.45 -12.16 5.82
C SER A 872 -14.55 -13.51 5.08
N ASP A 873 -13.97 -14.59 5.61
CA ASP A 873 -14.06 -15.93 5.02
C ASP A 873 -15.50 -16.43 4.95
N GLY A 874 -16.30 -16.06 5.96
CA GLY A 874 -17.72 -16.38 6.01
C GLY A 874 -18.61 -15.59 5.03
N GLU A 875 -18.04 -14.73 4.20
CA GLU A 875 -18.71 -14.17 3.01
C GLU A 875 -18.35 -14.94 1.73
N ILE A 876 -17.32 -15.80 1.75
CA ILE A 876 -16.83 -16.56 0.59
C ILE A 876 -17.74 -17.77 0.32
N TYR A 877 -18.38 -17.78 -0.86
CA TYR A 877 -19.30 -18.85 -1.25
C TYR A 877 -18.61 -20.24 -1.24
N HIS A 878 -19.19 -21.18 -0.49
CA HIS A 878 -18.61 -22.50 -0.21
C HIS A 878 -17.21 -22.49 0.42
N PHE A 879 -16.94 -21.55 1.33
CA PHE A 879 -15.73 -21.59 2.16
C PHE A 879 -15.53 -22.96 2.84
N PRO A 880 -14.33 -23.58 2.76
CA PRO A 880 -14.18 -25.03 2.93
C PRO A 880 -14.21 -25.54 4.38
N PHE A 881 -13.91 -24.70 5.37
CA PHE A 881 -13.88 -25.07 6.79
C PHE A 881 -14.74 -24.13 7.63
N GLN A 882 -14.67 -24.25 8.96
CA GLN A 882 -15.50 -23.47 9.89
C GLN A 882 -15.28 -21.98 9.65
N ALA A 883 -16.38 -21.26 9.38
CA ALA A 883 -16.39 -19.82 9.15
C ALA A 883 -17.77 -19.25 9.48
N MET A 884 -17.85 -17.95 9.75
CA MET A 884 -19.11 -17.24 9.92
C MET A 884 -18.98 -15.80 9.46
N GLY A 885 -19.85 -15.38 8.53
CA GLY A 885 -19.72 -14.11 7.84
C GLY A 885 -20.11 -12.91 8.70
N TRP A 886 -19.32 -11.84 8.61
CA TRP A 886 -19.68 -10.54 9.14
C TRP A 886 -19.26 -9.42 8.20
N THR A 887 -20.12 -8.44 7.97
CA THR A 887 -19.68 -7.10 7.58
C THR A 887 -19.19 -6.34 8.82
N PRO A 888 -18.34 -5.30 8.68
CA PRO A 888 -17.94 -4.50 9.83
C PRO A 888 -19.12 -3.80 10.54
N GLU A 889 -20.20 -3.47 9.83
CA GLU A 889 -21.44 -2.96 10.44
C GLU A 889 -22.15 -4.03 11.29
N LEU A 890 -22.19 -5.27 10.82
CA LEU A 890 -22.77 -6.38 11.58
C LEU A 890 -21.96 -6.65 12.86
N GLN A 891 -20.63 -6.61 12.75
CA GLN A 891 -19.72 -6.76 13.89
C GLN A 891 -19.88 -5.60 14.89
N ARG A 892 -19.93 -4.35 14.41
CA ARG A 892 -20.23 -3.15 15.22
C ARG A 892 -21.51 -3.32 16.02
N ASP A 893 -22.60 -3.70 15.36
CA ASP A 893 -23.92 -3.77 15.99
C ASP A 893 -24.03 -4.94 16.96
N PHE A 894 -23.39 -6.09 16.71
CA PHE A 894 -23.27 -7.19 17.68
C PHE A 894 -22.45 -6.83 18.90
N VAL A 895 -21.30 -6.15 18.73
CA VAL A 895 -20.49 -5.64 19.86
C VAL A 895 -21.32 -4.70 20.73
N LYS A 896 -22.06 -3.77 20.10
CA LYS A 896 -22.88 -2.74 20.74
C LYS A 896 -24.15 -3.28 21.43
N LEU A 897 -24.86 -4.21 20.80
CA LEU A 897 -26.20 -4.63 21.23
C LEU A 897 -26.21 -5.94 22.02
N ASP A 898 -25.23 -6.81 21.82
CA ASP A 898 -25.23 -8.18 22.36
C ASP A 898 -23.97 -8.51 23.17
N LEU A 899 -22.79 -8.59 22.54
CA LEU A 899 -21.58 -9.12 23.18
C LEU A 899 -21.06 -8.22 24.31
N GLY A 900 -20.89 -6.91 24.04
CA GLY A 900 -20.47 -5.94 25.05
C GLY A 900 -21.39 -5.91 26.27
N PRO A 901 -22.71 -5.74 26.08
CA PRO A 901 -23.71 -5.84 27.15
C PRO A 901 -23.71 -7.19 27.89
N ALA A 902 -23.53 -8.32 27.20
CA ALA A 902 -23.47 -9.64 27.81
C ALA A 902 -22.25 -9.80 28.73
N LEU A 903 -21.08 -9.34 28.29
CA LEU A 903 -19.85 -9.33 29.10
C LEU A 903 -20.03 -8.44 30.35
N GLN A 904 -20.54 -7.22 30.21
CA GLN A 904 -20.84 -6.35 31.36
C GLN A 904 -21.83 -6.96 32.35
N LYS A 905 -22.96 -7.51 31.86
CA LYS A 905 -23.99 -8.15 32.70
C LYS A 905 -23.43 -9.29 33.54
N ASN A 906 -22.47 -10.05 32.99
CA ASN A 906 -21.83 -11.19 33.65
C ASN A 906 -20.55 -10.84 34.43
N LYS A 907 -20.25 -9.54 34.61
CA LYS A 907 -19.05 -9.03 35.32
C LYS A 907 -17.71 -9.38 34.64
N LEU A 908 -17.73 -9.56 33.32
CA LEU A 908 -16.58 -9.91 32.49
C LEU A 908 -16.00 -8.71 31.71
N GLN A 909 -16.42 -7.47 32.00
CA GLN A 909 -16.01 -6.25 31.28
C GLN A 909 -14.52 -5.89 31.35
N ASN A 910 -13.71 -6.64 32.12
CA ASN A 910 -12.26 -6.46 32.18
C ASN A 910 -11.53 -7.23 31.06
N ILE A 911 -12.20 -8.17 30.38
CA ILE A 911 -11.67 -8.91 29.24
C ILE A 911 -11.42 -7.93 28.09
N LYS A 912 -10.27 -8.07 27.43
CA LYS A 912 -9.90 -7.28 26.25
C LYS A 912 -10.60 -7.85 25.02
N LEU A 913 -11.71 -7.23 24.64
CA LEU A 913 -12.40 -7.54 23.39
C LEU A 913 -11.63 -6.91 22.21
N MET A 914 -11.26 -7.76 21.26
CA MET A 914 -10.59 -7.40 20.03
C MET A 914 -11.56 -7.58 18.85
N ILE A 915 -11.54 -6.63 17.93
CA ILE A 915 -12.35 -6.66 16.71
C ILE A 915 -11.51 -7.06 15.50
N MET A 916 -12.17 -7.31 14.36
CA MET A 916 -11.57 -7.84 13.14
C MET A 916 -11.09 -9.29 13.31
N ASP A 917 -9.85 -9.55 13.76
CA ASP A 917 -9.21 -10.90 13.82
C ASP A 917 -9.19 -11.54 12.42
N ASP A 918 -8.67 -10.76 11.47
CA ASP A 918 -8.67 -11.01 10.02
C ASP A 918 -7.45 -10.30 9.38
N GLN A 919 -7.27 -10.44 8.07
CA GLN A 919 -6.14 -9.90 7.32
C GLN A 919 -5.98 -8.38 7.44
N ARG A 920 -4.73 -7.89 7.44
CA ARG A 920 -4.46 -6.43 7.52
C ARG A 920 -4.98 -5.61 6.33
N LEU A 921 -5.39 -6.24 5.23
CA LEU A 921 -6.13 -5.63 4.11
C LEU A 921 -7.35 -4.81 4.58
N PHE A 922 -8.05 -5.27 5.61
CA PHE A 922 -9.26 -4.62 6.08
C PHE A 922 -8.99 -3.35 6.92
N LEU A 923 -7.72 -2.96 7.09
CA LEU A 923 -7.30 -1.73 7.75
C LEU A 923 -7.20 -0.55 6.76
N PRO A 924 -7.58 0.67 7.15
CA PRO A 924 -8.20 1.07 8.41
C PRO A 924 -9.73 0.97 8.42
N TYR A 925 -10.36 0.52 7.31
CA TYR A 925 -11.81 0.58 7.08
C TYR A 925 -12.64 -0.18 8.13
N TRP A 926 -12.25 -1.41 8.48
CA TRP A 926 -13.02 -2.24 9.41
C TRP A 926 -13.01 -1.69 10.84
N PRO A 927 -11.84 -1.30 11.43
CA PRO A 927 -11.82 -0.52 12.65
C PRO A 927 -12.60 0.79 12.53
N GLU A 928 -12.53 1.50 11.39
CA GLU A 928 -13.24 2.77 11.21
C GLU A 928 -14.77 2.62 11.37
N VAL A 929 -15.38 1.65 10.70
CA VAL A 929 -16.83 1.40 10.79
C VAL A 929 -17.26 1.03 12.22
N VAL A 930 -16.47 0.19 12.92
CA VAL A 930 -16.81 -0.27 14.27
C VAL A 930 -16.56 0.81 15.32
N LEU A 931 -15.40 1.48 15.26
CA LEU A 931 -14.92 2.40 16.30
C LEU A 931 -15.50 3.81 16.16
N SER A 932 -16.02 4.20 14.99
CA SER A 932 -16.71 5.49 14.84
C SER A 932 -18.08 5.53 15.54
N ASP A 933 -18.67 4.36 15.86
CA ASP A 933 -19.85 4.29 16.72
C ASP A 933 -19.42 4.20 18.20
N ALA A 934 -19.60 5.30 18.93
CA ALA A 934 -19.24 5.40 20.34
C ALA A 934 -19.86 4.31 21.23
N ALA A 935 -21.05 3.78 20.88
CA ALA A 935 -21.72 2.75 21.66
C ALA A 935 -21.17 1.33 21.39
N ALA A 936 -20.52 1.09 20.25
CA ALA A 936 -19.69 -0.10 20.02
C ALA A 936 -18.29 0.10 20.64
N ARG A 937 -17.66 1.24 20.33
CA ARG A 937 -16.28 1.58 20.74
C ARG A 937 -16.00 1.39 22.22
N GLN A 938 -16.94 1.76 23.11
CA GLN A 938 -16.78 1.62 24.57
C GLN A 938 -16.45 0.20 25.05
N TYR A 939 -16.72 -0.83 24.23
CA TYR A 939 -16.46 -2.23 24.52
C TYR A 939 -15.14 -2.74 23.91
N VAL A 940 -14.62 -2.06 22.89
CA VAL A 940 -13.45 -2.51 22.13
C VAL A 940 -12.16 -2.05 22.82
N SER A 941 -11.21 -2.97 22.97
CA SER A 941 -9.88 -2.67 23.52
C SER A 941 -8.79 -2.69 22.45
N GLY A 942 -8.95 -3.48 21.38
CA GLY A 942 -7.94 -3.65 20.35
C GLY A 942 -8.49 -4.09 19.00
N VAL A 943 -7.61 -4.08 18.00
CA VAL A 943 -7.82 -4.64 16.66
C VAL A 943 -6.86 -5.82 16.50
N ALA A 944 -7.40 -6.98 16.17
CA ALA A 944 -6.63 -8.20 15.92
C ALA A 944 -6.35 -8.35 14.41
N VAL A 945 -5.11 -8.68 14.03
CA VAL A 945 -4.65 -8.76 12.63
C VAL A 945 -4.02 -10.13 12.33
N HIS A 946 -4.27 -10.63 11.12
CA HIS A 946 -3.69 -11.84 10.53
C HIS A 946 -2.74 -11.46 9.37
N TRP A 947 -1.79 -12.36 9.07
CA TRP A 947 -0.63 -12.14 8.20
C TRP A 947 -0.81 -12.53 6.72
N TYR A 948 -1.83 -13.31 6.38
CA TYR A 948 -1.74 -14.18 5.20
C TYR A 948 -1.71 -13.47 3.85
N ILE A 949 -2.06 -12.19 3.72
CA ILE A 949 -1.95 -11.48 2.43
C ILE A 949 -0.98 -10.29 2.46
N ASP A 950 -0.13 -10.25 3.48
CA ASP A 950 0.77 -9.14 3.78
C ASP A 950 1.83 -8.88 2.71
N ASP A 951 2.14 -9.89 1.89
CA ASP A 951 2.96 -9.76 0.67
C ASP A 951 2.38 -8.72 -0.32
N PHE A 952 1.08 -8.40 -0.25
CA PHE A 952 0.37 -7.50 -1.16
C PHE A 952 -0.13 -6.20 -0.50
N ILE A 953 -0.10 -6.08 0.83
CA ILE A 953 -0.69 -4.97 1.58
C ILE A 953 0.41 -4.12 2.22
N PRO A 954 0.45 -2.79 2.03
CA PRO A 954 1.49 -1.94 2.60
C PRO A 954 1.38 -1.82 4.13
N LEU A 955 2.53 -1.70 4.80
CA LEU A 955 2.62 -1.65 6.28
C LEU A 955 1.97 -0.42 6.91
N ASN A 956 1.88 0.68 6.17
CA ASN A 956 1.32 1.96 6.63
C ASN A 956 -0.16 1.89 7.03
N VAL A 957 -0.91 0.86 6.62
CA VAL A 957 -2.29 0.66 7.08
C VAL A 957 -2.37 0.50 8.60
N LEU A 958 -1.32 -0.05 9.23
CA LEU A 958 -1.18 -0.17 10.67
C LEU A 958 -0.96 1.21 11.33
N ASP A 959 -0.07 2.04 10.78
CA ASP A 959 0.12 3.43 11.23
C ASP A 959 -1.19 4.23 11.08
N PHE A 960 -1.90 4.11 9.95
CA PHE A 960 -3.18 4.79 9.74
C PHE A 960 -4.26 4.36 10.73
N THR A 961 -4.36 3.08 11.05
CA THR A 961 -5.27 2.58 12.08
C THR A 961 -4.91 3.13 13.44
N HIS A 962 -3.62 3.19 13.78
CA HIS A 962 -3.16 3.78 15.04
C HIS A 962 -3.43 5.29 15.11
N ASP A 963 -3.00 6.07 14.12
CA ASP A 963 -3.16 7.54 14.11
C ASP A 963 -4.63 7.97 14.20
N LYS A 964 -5.55 7.16 13.66
CA LYS A 964 -7.00 7.36 13.76
C LYS A 964 -7.59 6.93 15.12
N PHE A 965 -7.01 5.90 15.77
CA PHE A 965 -7.51 5.32 17.02
C PHE A 965 -6.37 5.02 18.02
N PRO A 966 -5.61 6.03 18.49
CA PRO A 966 -4.32 5.82 19.16
C PRO A 966 -4.39 5.19 20.56
N ASP A 967 -5.58 5.14 21.15
CA ASP A 967 -5.93 4.49 22.41
C ASP A 967 -6.40 3.03 22.25
N ILE A 968 -6.55 2.54 21.01
CA ILE A 968 -6.87 1.14 20.67
C ILE A 968 -5.58 0.45 20.22
N PHE A 969 -5.25 -0.69 20.83
CA PHE A 969 -4.03 -1.42 20.46
C PHE A 969 -4.23 -2.25 19.19
N ILE A 970 -3.17 -2.44 18.40
CA ILE A 970 -3.15 -3.41 17.30
C ILE A 970 -2.36 -4.64 17.78
N PHE A 971 -2.81 -5.85 17.47
CA PHE A 971 -2.22 -7.10 17.95
C PHE A 971 -2.24 -8.19 16.88
N GLY A 972 -1.07 -8.75 16.54
CA GLY A 972 -0.96 -9.91 15.67
C GLY A 972 -1.50 -11.15 16.38
N SER A 973 -2.71 -11.56 16.00
CA SER A 973 -3.44 -12.64 16.67
C SER A 973 -3.20 -14.01 16.05
N GLU A 974 -2.67 -14.07 14.82
CA GLU A 974 -2.39 -15.30 14.09
C GLU A 974 -1.43 -15.08 12.90
N ALA A 975 -0.51 -16.01 12.69
CA ALA A 975 0.25 -16.18 11.45
C ALA A 975 0.81 -17.61 11.33
N CYS A 976 0.90 -18.14 10.09
CA CYS A 976 1.64 -19.37 9.80
C CYS A 976 2.25 -19.40 8.39
N ASN A 977 3.37 -20.12 8.22
CA ASN A 977 3.92 -20.42 6.90
C ASN A 977 3.32 -21.72 6.33
N GLY A 978 3.22 -21.82 5.01
CA GLY A 978 2.69 -23.02 4.33
C GLY A 978 1.22 -22.90 3.96
N ASP A 979 0.59 -21.78 4.26
CA ASP A 979 -0.77 -21.38 3.88
C ASP A 979 -1.04 -21.47 2.36
N ARG A 980 -0.07 -21.10 1.52
CA ARG A 980 -0.29 -20.87 0.09
C ARG A 980 -0.84 -22.12 -0.65
N PRO A 981 -1.83 -21.98 -1.55
CA PRO A 981 -2.39 -23.11 -2.29
C PRO A 981 -1.42 -23.68 -3.34
N TRP A 982 -0.43 -22.91 -3.80
CA TRP A 982 0.63 -23.39 -4.70
C TRP A 982 1.82 -24.05 -3.99
N GLN A 983 1.90 -24.00 -2.67
CA GLN A 983 2.92 -24.72 -1.90
C GLN A 983 2.50 -26.19 -1.76
N THR A 984 3.12 -27.06 -2.55
CA THR A 984 2.88 -28.51 -2.51
C THR A 984 3.51 -29.20 -1.29
N GLU A 985 4.59 -28.64 -0.76
CA GLU A 985 5.24 -29.10 0.48
C GLU A 985 4.89 -28.14 1.62
N LYS A 986 4.09 -28.64 2.56
CA LYS A 986 3.44 -27.83 3.60
C LYS A 986 4.33 -27.65 4.84
N VAL A 987 5.04 -28.69 5.27
CA VAL A 987 6.12 -28.63 6.28
C VAL A 987 7.46 -28.76 5.58
N ILE A 988 8.42 -27.86 5.83
CA ILE A 988 9.79 -27.95 5.30
C ILE A 988 10.75 -27.94 6.49
N LEU A 989 11.31 -29.10 6.82
CA LEU A 989 12.14 -29.27 8.02
C LEU A 989 13.50 -28.57 7.86
N GLY A 990 13.74 -27.52 8.63
CA GLY A 990 15.01 -26.78 8.63
C GLY A 990 15.04 -25.57 7.70
N ASP A 991 13.89 -25.12 7.17
CA ASP A 991 13.82 -23.99 6.25
C ASP A 991 14.12 -22.64 6.93
N TRP A 992 15.15 -21.94 6.46
CA TRP A 992 15.50 -20.60 6.94
C TRP A 992 14.63 -19.51 6.32
N GLY A 993 14.12 -19.69 5.10
CA GLY A 993 13.26 -18.71 4.42
C GLY A 993 11.98 -18.41 5.21
N ARG A 994 11.34 -19.44 5.76
CA ARG A 994 10.16 -19.35 6.65
C ARG A 994 10.49 -18.64 7.96
N ALA A 995 11.68 -18.89 8.52
CA ALA A 995 12.20 -18.14 9.66
C ALA A 995 12.43 -16.66 9.33
N GLU A 996 13.06 -16.36 8.20
CA GLU A 996 13.32 -14.99 7.75
C GLU A 996 12.02 -14.22 7.50
N LYS A 997 10.97 -14.89 7.01
CA LYS A 997 9.61 -14.32 6.91
C LYS A 997 9.04 -13.93 8.27
N TYR A 998 9.03 -14.84 9.25
CA TYR A 998 8.59 -14.52 10.63
C TYR A 998 9.40 -13.36 11.23
N ALA A 999 10.72 -13.34 11.04
CA ALA A 999 11.57 -12.30 11.58
C ALA A 999 11.30 -10.92 10.93
N THR A 1000 11.12 -10.92 9.61
CA THR A 1000 10.78 -9.73 8.81
C THR A 1000 9.45 -9.16 9.25
N ASP A 1001 8.44 -10.02 9.37
CA ASP A 1001 7.09 -9.63 9.73
C ASP A 1001 7.02 -9.04 11.14
N ILE A 1002 7.53 -9.77 12.14
CA ILE A 1002 7.55 -9.31 13.54
C ILE A 1002 8.32 -7.98 13.68
N ILE A 1003 9.43 -7.78 12.97
CA ILE A 1003 10.16 -6.50 13.00
C ILE A 1003 9.33 -5.38 12.39
N ASN A 1004 8.65 -5.62 11.27
CA ASN A 1004 7.81 -4.63 10.63
C ASN A 1004 6.60 -4.26 11.52
N ASP A 1005 5.84 -5.25 11.97
CA ASP A 1005 4.71 -5.08 12.90
C ASP A 1005 5.10 -4.26 14.13
N LEU A 1006 6.21 -4.61 14.79
CA LEU A 1006 6.69 -3.90 15.97
C LEU A 1006 7.22 -2.48 15.68
N ASN A 1007 7.60 -2.17 14.44
CA ASN A 1007 7.88 -0.81 14.01
C ASN A 1007 6.57 -0.02 13.74
N HIS A 1008 5.50 -0.69 13.31
CA HIS A 1008 4.20 -0.09 12.94
C HIS A 1008 3.10 -0.33 14.00
N TRP A 1009 3.39 0.04 15.25
CA TRP A 1009 2.44 0.07 16.40
C TRP A 1009 1.84 -1.26 16.87
N VAL A 1010 2.12 -2.39 16.23
CA VAL A 1010 1.63 -3.69 16.71
C VAL A 1010 2.26 -4.00 18.06
N THR A 1011 1.45 -4.49 18.99
CA THR A 1011 1.80 -4.62 20.41
C THR A 1011 2.22 -6.04 20.81
N GLY A 1012 2.11 -7.01 19.92
CA GLY A 1012 2.42 -8.40 20.16
C GLY A 1012 2.05 -9.26 18.96
N TRP A 1013 2.55 -10.49 18.93
CA TRP A 1013 2.48 -11.35 17.75
C TRP A 1013 2.30 -12.81 18.18
N THR A 1014 1.41 -13.53 17.51
CA THR A 1014 0.95 -14.86 17.92
C THR A 1014 1.10 -15.84 16.76
N ASP A 1015 1.96 -16.84 16.95
CA ASP A 1015 2.11 -17.97 16.04
C ASP A 1015 0.83 -18.81 15.96
N TRP A 1016 0.69 -19.62 14.91
CA TRP A 1016 -0.44 -20.52 14.79
C TRP A 1016 -0.30 -21.78 15.65
N ASN A 1017 -0.29 -22.96 15.04
CA ASN A 1017 -0.18 -24.21 15.77
C ASN A 1017 1.18 -24.31 16.48
N ILE A 1018 1.20 -24.36 17.81
CA ILE A 1018 2.46 -24.54 18.58
C ILE A 1018 3.16 -25.89 18.33
N ALA A 1019 2.47 -26.86 17.74
CA ALA A 1019 3.06 -28.10 17.25
C ALA A 1019 2.19 -28.70 16.12
N LEU A 1020 2.82 -29.30 15.12
CA LEU A 1020 2.15 -30.12 14.08
C LEU A 1020 2.92 -31.41 13.82
N ASP A 1021 2.33 -32.36 13.08
CA ASP A 1021 3.06 -33.53 12.58
C ASP A 1021 3.91 -33.19 11.33
N GLN A 1022 4.66 -34.17 10.82
CA GLN A 1022 5.47 -34.02 9.60
C GLN A 1022 4.65 -33.81 8.30
N GLN A 1023 3.31 -33.87 8.33
CA GLN A 1023 2.46 -33.50 7.20
C GLN A 1023 1.90 -32.08 7.34
N GLY A 1024 2.00 -31.48 8.53
CA GLY A 1024 1.39 -30.18 8.84
C GLY A 1024 -0.04 -30.31 9.37
N GLY A 1025 -0.38 -31.42 10.03
CA GLY A 1025 -1.70 -31.73 10.55
C GLY A 1025 -1.69 -32.26 11.99
N PRO A 1026 -2.80 -32.88 12.46
CA PRO A 1026 -4.02 -33.18 11.70
C PRO A 1026 -4.83 -31.92 11.36
N ASN A 1027 -5.50 -31.94 10.22
CA ASN A 1027 -6.42 -30.90 9.77
C ASN A 1027 -7.53 -31.57 8.93
N TRP A 1028 -8.80 -31.39 9.27
CA TRP A 1028 -9.89 -32.22 8.73
C TRP A 1028 -10.21 -31.93 7.25
N VAL A 1029 -9.91 -30.72 6.77
CA VAL A 1029 -10.02 -30.33 5.34
C VAL A 1029 -8.70 -30.46 4.57
N LYS A 1030 -7.62 -30.89 5.23
CA LYS A 1030 -6.25 -30.98 4.68
C LYS A 1030 -5.64 -29.62 4.32
N ASN A 1031 -6.05 -28.56 5.02
CA ASN A 1031 -5.42 -27.23 4.96
C ASN A 1031 -4.12 -27.23 5.79
N PHE A 1032 -3.17 -28.11 5.43
CA PHE A 1032 -1.94 -28.28 6.19
C PHE A 1032 -0.98 -27.10 6.04
N VAL A 1033 -0.25 -26.78 7.11
CA VAL A 1033 0.72 -25.67 7.20
C VAL A 1033 1.96 -26.11 8.00
N ASP A 1034 2.98 -25.25 8.13
CA ASP A 1034 4.15 -25.51 8.99
C ASP A 1034 3.88 -25.06 10.44
N SER A 1035 4.73 -25.50 11.37
CA SER A 1035 4.71 -25.11 12.77
C SER A 1035 6.15 -24.98 13.29
N PRO A 1036 6.46 -24.05 14.20
CA PRO A 1036 7.80 -23.94 14.78
C PRO A 1036 8.27 -25.21 15.50
N ILE A 1037 7.38 -26.12 15.91
CA ILE A 1037 7.74 -27.48 16.35
C ILE A 1037 7.02 -28.55 15.52
N ILE A 1038 7.79 -29.46 14.93
CA ILE A 1038 7.27 -30.61 14.19
C ILE A 1038 7.50 -31.91 14.97
N VAL A 1039 6.43 -32.65 15.22
CA VAL A 1039 6.43 -33.88 16.01
C VAL A 1039 6.66 -35.11 15.12
N ASN A 1040 7.54 -35.99 15.58
CA ASN A 1040 7.79 -37.30 14.99
C ASN A 1040 7.48 -38.41 16.01
N ALA A 1041 6.19 -38.63 16.23
CA ALA A 1041 5.66 -39.61 17.18
C ALA A 1041 6.28 -41.01 17.02
N ALA A 1042 6.52 -41.45 15.78
CA ALA A 1042 7.10 -42.76 15.46
C ALA A 1042 8.52 -42.98 16.02
N LYS A 1043 9.23 -41.91 16.39
CA LYS A 1043 10.56 -41.95 17.04
C LYS A 1043 10.57 -41.36 18.45
N GLY A 1044 9.43 -40.88 18.97
CA GLY A 1044 9.36 -40.20 20.26
C GLY A 1044 10.20 -38.92 20.33
N GLU A 1045 10.40 -38.26 19.19
CA GLU A 1045 11.21 -37.05 19.04
C GLU A 1045 10.39 -35.92 18.42
N PHE A 1046 10.82 -34.68 18.64
CA PHE A 1046 10.30 -33.49 17.96
C PHE A 1046 11.43 -32.60 17.46
N TYR A 1047 11.12 -31.76 16.50
CA TYR A 1047 12.05 -30.92 15.77
C TYR A 1047 11.71 -29.45 16.00
N LYS A 1048 12.62 -28.70 16.60
CA LYS A 1048 12.51 -27.24 16.68
C LYS A 1048 13.00 -26.65 15.36
N GLN A 1049 12.07 -26.10 14.58
CA GLN A 1049 12.33 -25.45 13.30
C GLN A 1049 13.12 -24.14 13.49
N PRO A 1050 13.82 -23.61 12.47
CA PRO A 1050 14.38 -22.26 12.52
C PRO A 1050 13.39 -21.19 13.02
N MET A 1051 12.10 -21.29 12.65
CA MET A 1051 11.03 -20.40 13.12
C MET A 1051 10.92 -20.32 14.64
N PHE A 1052 11.12 -21.43 15.36
CA PHE A 1052 11.10 -21.44 16.83
C PHE A 1052 12.18 -20.51 17.40
N TYR A 1053 13.37 -20.54 16.79
CA TYR A 1053 14.50 -19.73 17.24
C TYR A 1053 14.26 -18.25 16.97
N ILE A 1054 13.69 -17.92 15.81
CA ILE A 1054 13.27 -16.56 15.47
C ILE A 1054 12.27 -16.02 16.49
N LEU A 1055 11.21 -16.78 16.83
CA LEU A 1055 10.20 -16.34 17.79
C LEU A 1055 10.82 -15.99 19.15
N GLY A 1056 11.76 -16.80 19.63
CA GLY A 1056 12.48 -16.51 20.87
C GLY A 1056 13.43 -15.30 20.80
N HIS A 1057 13.90 -14.88 19.63
CA HIS A 1057 14.64 -13.60 19.49
C HIS A 1057 13.77 -12.39 19.89
N PHE A 1058 12.44 -12.54 19.86
CA PHE A 1058 11.46 -11.58 20.37
C PHE A 1058 10.91 -12.02 21.73
N SER A 1059 10.22 -13.16 21.86
CA SER A 1059 9.49 -13.53 23.08
C SER A 1059 10.37 -13.65 24.32
N LYS A 1060 11.57 -14.26 24.20
CA LYS A 1060 12.49 -14.43 25.33
C LYS A 1060 13.02 -13.09 25.79
N PHE A 1061 13.24 -12.16 24.84
CA PHE A 1061 14.00 -10.95 25.09
C PHE A 1061 13.18 -9.67 25.20
N LEU A 1062 11.95 -9.63 24.69
CA LEU A 1062 11.00 -8.53 24.79
C LEU A 1062 9.91 -8.90 25.80
N LYS A 1063 10.15 -8.54 27.06
CA LYS A 1063 9.21 -8.82 28.15
C LYS A 1063 7.93 -7.97 28.02
N PRO A 1064 6.80 -8.39 28.61
CA PRO A 1064 5.63 -7.53 28.73
C PRO A 1064 6.00 -6.15 29.29
N ASP A 1065 5.29 -5.14 28.82
CA ASP A 1065 5.48 -3.73 29.15
C ASP A 1065 6.84 -3.14 28.69
N SER A 1066 7.62 -3.87 27.87
CA SER A 1066 8.78 -3.29 27.17
C SER A 1066 8.30 -2.22 26.19
N LYS A 1067 8.86 -1.02 26.25
CA LYS A 1067 8.43 0.14 25.45
C LYS A 1067 9.32 0.34 24.23
N TYR A 1068 8.72 0.55 23.06
CA TYR A 1068 9.45 0.85 21.82
C TYR A 1068 10.34 2.09 21.99
N VAL A 1069 11.55 2.05 21.42
CA VAL A 1069 12.44 3.22 21.25
C VAL A 1069 12.94 3.27 19.81
N GLY A 1070 12.96 4.47 19.22
CA GLY A 1070 13.38 4.63 17.83
C GLY A 1070 14.87 4.33 17.60
N LEU A 1071 15.20 3.92 16.38
CA LEU A 1071 16.55 3.83 15.85
C LEU A 1071 16.73 4.84 14.72
N SER A 1072 17.95 5.36 14.53
CA SER A 1072 18.31 6.15 13.34
C SER A 1072 19.61 5.67 12.74
N ARG A 1073 19.63 5.51 11.41
CA ARG A 1073 20.76 4.93 10.66
C ARG A 1073 21.71 6.02 10.16
N SER A 1074 23.02 5.84 10.32
CA SER A 1074 24.05 6.75 9.77
C SER A 1074 24.23 6.65 8.25
N SER A 1075 23.75 5.57 7.64
CA SER A 1075 23.91 5.27 6.22
C SER A 1075 22.72 4.45 5.72
N THR A 1076 22.30 4.71 4.49
CA THR A 1076 21.27 3.96 3.74
C THR A 1076 21.84 2.88 2.83
N LEU A 1077 23.17 2.71 2.80
CA LEU A 1077 23.87 1.79 1.87
C LEU A 1077 23.71 0.30 2.20
N VAL A 1078 22.99 -0.06 3.26
CA VAL A 1078 22.71 -1.45 3.65
C VAL A 1078 21.21 -1.59 3.96
N PRO A 1079 20.33 -1.60 2.94
CA PRO A 1079 18.88 -1.64 3.15
C PRO A 1079 18.40 -2.96 3.76
N ASP A 1080 19.11 -4.06 3.51
CA ASP A 1080 18.74 -5.45 3.87
C ASP A 1080 19.05 -5.84 5.33
N VAL A 1081 19.24 -4.85 6.20
CA VAL A 1081 19.23 -5.07 7.65
C VAL A 1081 17.95 -4.46 8.22
N LEU A 1082 17.11 -5.32 8.80
CA LEU A 1082 15.92 -4.90 9.54
C LEU A 1082 16.26 -4.81 11.03
N ASP A 1083 15.71 -3.80 11.71
CA ASP A 1083 15.99 -3.53 13.12
C ASP A 1083 14.73 -3.09 13.89
N VAL A 1084 14.70 -3.42 15.18
CA VAL A 1084 13.70 -2.89 16.13
C VAL A 1084 14.30 -2.82 17.53
N ALA A 1085 13.94 -1.80 18.30
CA ALA A 1085 14.49 -1.56 19.64
C ALA A 1085 13.42 -1.29 20.69
N PHE A 1086 13.65 -1.81 21.90
CA PHE A 1086 12.78 -1.67 23.06
C PHE A 1086 13.59 -1.46 24.34
N VAL A 1087 13.02 -0.73 25.29
CA VAL A 1087 13.49 -0.70 26.68
C VAL A 1087 12.55 -1.53 27.55
N ARG A 1088 13.10 -2.52 28.26
CA ARG A 1088 12.35 -3.37 29.20
C ARG A 1088 11.94 -2.60 30.47
N PRO A 1089 10.96 -3.11 31.24
CA PRO A 1089 10.61 -2.57 32.55
C PRO A 1089 11.76 -2.55 33.57
N ASP A 1090 12.79 -3.39 33.41
CA ASP A 1090 13.99 -3.41 34.26
C ASP A 1090 15.10 -2.43 33.82
N GLY A 1091 14.82 -1.59 32.81
CA GLY A 1091 15.77 -0.62 32.24
C GLY A 1091 16.78 -1.21 31.25
N THR A 1092 16.75 -2.52 31.00
CA THR A 1092 17.59 -3.17 29.98
C THR A 1092 17.09 -2.79 28.59
N LEU A 1093 17.98 -2.27 27.75
CA LEU A 1093 17.70 -2.02 26.33
C LEU A 1093 17.95 -3.29 25.52
N VAL A 1094 17.06 -3.54 24.56
CA VAL A 1094 17.09 -4.71 23.67
C VAL A 1094 16.96 -4.21 22.25
N VAL A 1095 17.85 -4.66 21.37
CA VAL A 1095 17.77 -4.44 19.92
C VAL A 1095 17.78 -5.80 19.24
N VAL A 1096 16.81 -6.05 18.35
CA VAL A 1096 16.79 -7.20 17.45
C VAL A 1096 17.21 -6.71 16.06
N LEU A 1097 18.13 -7.45 15.43
CA LEU A 1097 18.71 -7.13 14.13
C LEU A 1097 18.63 -8.36 13.23
N LEU A 1098 17.99 -8.26 12.07
CA LEU A 1098 17.95 -9.31 11.06
C LEU A 1098 18.79 -8.89 9.85
N ASN A 1099 19.78 -9.70 9.49
CA ASN A 1099 20.51 -9.58 8.23
C ASN A 1099 19.93 -10.58 7.21
N THR A 1100 19.17 -10.09 6.24
CA THR A 1100 18.63 -10.90 5.13
C THR A 1100 19.64 -11.01 3.97
N TYR A 1101 20.80 -10.36 4.07
CA TYR A 1101 21.83 -10.38 3.04
C TYR A 1101 22.63 -11.70 3.01
N GLN A 1102 23.18 -12.01 1.83
CA GLN A 1102 24.04 -13.18 1.60
C GLN A 1102 25.49 -12.97 2.04
N GLU A 1103 25.85 -11.77 2.50
CA GLU A 1103 27.16 -11.45 3.06
C GLU A 1103 27.04 -10.97 4.52
N ALA A 1104 28.19 -10.93 5.22
CA ALA A 1104 28.24 -10.46 6.60
C ALA A 1104 28.24 -8.93 6.68
N VAL A 1105 27.39 -8.36 7.53
CA VAL A 1105 27.30 -6.92 7.76
C VAL A 1105 28.01 -6.54 9.05
N LYS A 1106 28.96 -5.60 8.98
CA LYS A 1106 29.59 -4.98 10.16
C LYS A 1106 28.88 -3.69 10.51
N LEU A 1107 28.41 -3.57 11.74
CA LEU A 1107 27.75 -2.35 12.24
C LEU A 1107 28.09 -2.08 13.70
N SER A 1108 27.86 -0.85 14.14
CA SER A 1108 27.83 -0.48 15.56
C SER A 1108 26.41 -0.10 15.98
N LEU A 1109 25.97 -0.57 17.14
CA LEU A 1109 24.91 0.12 17.87
C LEU A 1109 25.54 1.29 18.64
N TYR A 1110 24.89 2.45 18.69
CA TYR A 1110 25.32 3.58 19.51
C TYR A 1110 24.20 4.00 20.45
N ASP A 1111 24.48 4.00 21.75
CA ASP A 1111 23.59 4.51 22.78
C ASP A 1111 24.33 5.56 23.62
N PRO A 1112 23.86 6.82 23.64
CA PRO A 1112 24.47 7.89 24.44
C PRO A 1112 24.66 7.55 25.92
N GLY A 1113 23.90 6.60 26.47
CA GLY A 1113 24.04 6.12 27.84
C GLY A 1113 25.23 5.19 28.10
N VAL A 1114 25.88 4.62 27.06
CA VAL A 1114 27.00 3.66 27.22
C VAL A 1114 28.17 3.85 26.26
N GLY A 1115 27.92 4.20 24.99
CA GLY A 1115 28.92 4.20 23.91
C GLY A 1115 28.53 3.31 22.73
N TYR A 1116 29.54 2.81 22.01
CA TYR A 1116 29.44 2.04 20.77
C TYR A 1116 29.60 0.54 21.00
N ILE A 1117 28.68 -0.27 20.47
CA ILE A 1117 28.73 -1.75 20.50
C ILE A 1117 28.99 -2.23 19.08
N ASP A 1118 30.27 -2.39 18.72
CA ASP A 1118 30.71 -2.93 17.44
C ASP A 1118 30.37 -4.42 17.32
N MET A 1119 29.81 -4.84 16.19
CA MET A 1119 29.50 -6.26 15.93
C MET A 1119 29.53 -6.61 14.44
N ASN A 1120 29.64 -7.92 14.18
CA ASN A 1120 29.47 -8.51 12.86
C ASN A 1120 28.20 -9.38 12.88
N LEU A 1121 27.28 -9.14 11.94
CA LEU A 1121 26.14 -9.99 11.65
C LEU A 1121 26.55 -10.97 10.54
N PRO A 1122 26.57 -12.29 10.79
CA PRO A 1122 26.76 -13.28 9.73
C PRO A 1122 25.75 -13.12 8.58
N PRO A 1123 26.02 -13.67 7.38
CA PRO A 1123 25.02 -13.82 6.34
C PRO A 1123 23.78 -14.53 6.89
N LYS A 1124 22.58 -14.14 6.43
CA LYS A 1124 21.33 -14.84 6.75
C LYS A 1124 21.22 -15.19 8.25
N SER A 1125 21.20 -14.15 9.09
CA SER A 1125 21.24 -14.30 10.55
C SER A 1125 20.43 -13.25 11.28
N ILE A 1126 20.00 -13.60 12.48
CA ILE A 1126 19.35 -12.70 13.43
C ILE A 1126 20.21 -12.58 14.69
N LYS A 1127 20.24 -11.38 15.27
CA LYS A 1127 20.89 -11.10 16.55
C LYS A 1127 19.96 -10.35 17.49
N THR A 1128 19.99 -10.73 18.76
CA THR A 1128 19.40 -9.91 19.83
C THR A 1128 20.52 -9.43 20.75
N VAL A 1129 20.60 -8.12 20.93
CA VAL A 1129 21.64 -7.42 21.69
C VAL A 1129 21.01 -6.76 22.91
N LEU A 1130 21.57 -7.00 24.10
CA LEU A 1130 21.02 -6.55 25.37
C LEU A 1130 22.06 -5.86 26.23
N TRP A 1131 21.75 -4.69 26.78
CA TRP A 1131 22.63 -3.97 27.71
C TRP A 1131 21.83 -3.07 28.65
N ARG A 1132 22.46 -2.58 29.72
CA ARG A 1132 21.89 -1.53 30.58
C ARG A 1132 22.63 -0.22 30.39
N SER A 1133 21.90 0.90 30.43
CA SER A 1133 22.51 2.23 30.55
C SER A 1133 23.27 2.39 31.87
N LYS A 1134 24.22 3.34 31.88
CA LYS A 1134 24.83 3.85 33.11
C LYS A 1134 23.81 4.57 34.00
#